data_AF-A0A1N6LWV8-F1
#
_entry.id   AF-A0A1N6LWV8-F1
#
_cell.length_a   1.000
_cell.length_b   1.000
_cell.length_c   1.000
_cell.angle_alpha   90.00
_cell.angle_beta   90.00
_cell.angle_gamma   90.00
#
_symmetry.space_group_name_H-M   'P 1'
#
loop_
_entity.id
_entity.type
_entity.pdbx_description
1 polymer ?
#
loop_
_entity_poly.entity_id
_entity_poly.type
_entity_poly.pdbx_seq_one_letter_code
_entity_poly.pdbx_strand_id
1 'polypeptide(L)'
;MMRCMSCIMIYPALQHPKLRYILWSKYCKIYSFPFNLHYKYSYTDIIKSFRQKCNHLEHNYTHSQYIGLLNEVKYVSDGKTKNELEVDFRNLTNKTLIEAKNAEELLTLLSQYVELDWRSSARDLLPKITTQINDSNANGSTLTNKITYAIKVFELLSQIKLLDNQLTDYIIQNVKFIINSDFAKLILSVSTYGLRTKHILDNLYNECMLRANDFNTTDAMMIIRGLSDFAIDYKDFFKLQTEKLSYNVQSLTDDDKKLVLNMCRALHHDVSFEPLKDAISKHLLDNVDSYEIDYLISIIPYLSRGSKSNSSRALVCQTLIKLFNDELKLKSCSVEQLSNILESVAWWKIRSNLINRILSLLTTRINDVKNAKNLGLFVDIYNSINAMSWFHHPFMLSSAPFVKEPHLMSRISPLQFTRILQTFNKIRYYDRESYESMLEYISSDFSALSTRVNQLSDVLLAAADANVQAHNFYKKCAAYIYEFFKEIHLQVTDDNMIKYLESRRVWPRDIANLSWSLTVLEYHRTSEFIPLIQLLLSPQIVPKLTASEVEMVLHCAEACIIECTNIPKLMLIAQDLSQIYNKQLQQIKNDYDKMLAEENYNDSVNSTKSAGSRIYSHNEKRDGPWISRHQSLYSEFHSRGRLRASRQIQNTLKHMGIEDMLCRVTPHFSSPNIIDICFSKEHKKGIVILGGNFLMRDSHTGDWNYMETGLTVLQRRVLSLQNWKTYEIGCSAWSQMVNLQDRKDLLQRALASLEIEIPDRQ
;
A
#
# COMPACT_ATOMS: atom_id res chain seq x y z
N MET A 1 -50.68 -34.91 15.05
CA MET A 1 -51.86 -34.55 15.90
C MET A 1 -52.06 -35.47 17.12
N MET A 2 -51.44 -36.66 17.24
CA MET A 2 -51.48 -37.49 18.46
C MET A 2 -50.26 -37.33 19.40
N ARG A 3 -49.69 -36.13 19.53
CA ARG A 3 -48.61 -35.84 20.51
C ARG A 3 -48.87 -34.65 21.43
N CYS A 4 -50.07 -34.05 21.36
CA CYS A 4 -50.43 -32.89 22.19
C CYS A 4 -51.20 -33.25 23.48
N MET A 5 -51.63 -34.50 23.67
CA MET A 5 -52.43 -34.87 24.85
C MET A 5 -51.62 -35.09 26.14
N SER A 6 -50.32 -35.37 26.05
CA SER A 6 -49.45 -35.50 27.23
C SER A 6 -49.02 -34.16 27.84
N CYS A 7 -49.15 -33.05 27.11
CA CYS A 7 -48.81 -31.71 27.63
C CYS A 7 -49.91 -31.10 28.51
N ILE A 8 -51.17 -31.55 28.38
CA ILE A 8 -52.31 -30.97 29.10
C ILE A 8 -52.42 -31.53 30.54
N MET A 9 -51.89 -32.72 30.81
CA MET A 9 -51.93 -33.33 32.15
C MET A 9 -50.85 -32.81 33.11
N ILE A 10 -49.84 -32.06 32.64
CA ILE A 10 -48.76 -31.54 33.48
C ILE A 10 -49.06 -30.11 33.98
N TYR A 11 -50.04 -29.43 33.36
CA TYR A 11 -50.37 -28.05 33.70
C TYR A 11 -50.89 -27.85 35.15
N PRO A 12 -51.69 -28.77 35.72
CA PRO A 12 -52.10 -28.65 37.14
C PRO A 12 -50.95 -28.96 38.11
N ALA A 13 -50.00 -29.84 37.75
CA ALA A 13 -48.85 -30.20 38.59
C ALA A 13 -47.75 -29.13 38.62
N LEU A 14 -47.72 -28.24 37.62
CA LEU A 14 -46.76 -27.13 37.50
C LEU A 14 -47.11 -25.91 38.37
N GLN A 15 -48.18 -25.93 39.15
CA GLN A 15 -48.50 -24.83 40.07
C GLN A 15 -47.79 -24.94 41.43
N HIS A 16 -47.14 -26.07 41.73
CA HIS A 16 -46.39 -26.25 42.98
C HIS A 16 -44.88 -25.99 42.79
N PRO A 17 -44.25 -25.00 43.48
CA PRO A 17 -42.88 -24.58 43.22
C PRO A 17 -41.82 -25.70 43.39
N LYS A 18 -42.04 -26.63 44.34
CA LYS A 18 -41.12 -27.75 44.61
C LYS A 18 -41.15 -28.86 43.54
N LEU A 19 -42.26 -29.04 42.83
CA LEU A 19 -42.39 -30.07 41.78
C LEU A 19 -41.77 -29.62 40.44
N ARG A 20 -41.72 -28.30 40.18
CA ARG A 20 -41.09 -27.73 38.97
C ARG A 20 -39.61 -28.06 38.84
N TYR A 21 -38.86 -27.95 39.94
CA TYR A 21 -37.41 -28.19 39.92
C TYR A 21 -37.06 -29.67 39.73
N ILE A 22 -37.84 -30.57 40.33
CA ILE A 22 -37.65 -32.03 40.23
C ILE A 22 -37.99 -32.52 38.81
N LEU A 23 -39.04 -31.98 38.20
CA LEU A 23 -39.40 -32.30 36.81
C LEU A 23 -38.39 -31.74 35.81
N TRP A 24 -37.85 -30.52 36.02
CA TRP A 24 -36.81 -29.92 35.17
C TRP A 24 -35.49 -30.71 35.21
N SER A 25 -35.05 -31.12 36.40
CA SER A 25 -33.86 -31.98 36.61
C SER A 25 -33.97 -33.34 35.92
N LYS A 26 -35.17 -33.95 35.88
CA LYS A 26 -35.41 -35.22 35.18
C LYS A 26 -35.59 -35.06 33.68
N TYR A 27 -36.16 -33.95 33.20
CA TYR A 27 -36.40 -33.72 31.76
C TYR A 27 -35.13 -33.35 30.98
N CYS A 28 -34.23 -32.55 31.56
CA CYS A 28 -32.95 -32.17 30.95
C CYS A 28 -31.97 -33.36 30.80
N LYS A 29 -32.15 -34.44 31.58
CA LYS A 29 -31.38 -35.69 31.43
C LYS A 29 -31.83 -36.55 30.24
N ILE A 30 -33.01 -36.33 29.67
CA ILE A 30 -33.62 -37.26 28.70
C ILE A 30 -33.66 -36.70 27.26
N TYR A 31 -33.73 -35.37 27.07
CA TYR A 31 -33.81 -34.77 25.72
C TYR A 31 -32.85 -33.58 25.57
N SER A 32 -31.77 -33.80 24.81
CA SER A 32 -30.85 -32.76 24.32
C SER A 32 -31.51 -31.96 23.19
N PHE A 33 -32.32 -30.97 23.53
CA PHE A 33 -32.88 -30.00 22.58
C PHE A 33 -32.68 -28.57 23.07
N PRO A 34 -32.23 -27.63 22.21
CA PRO A 34 -32.02 -26.24 22.59
C PRO A 34 -33.34 -25.49 22.49
N PHE A 35 -34.09 -25.37 23.59
CA PHE A 35 -35.16 -24.37 23.68
C PHE A 35 -34.62 -23.14 24.39
N ASN A 36 -34.42 -22.06 23.62
CA ASN A 36 -34.34 -20.69 24.12
C ASN A 36 -35.70 -20.29 24.70
N LEU A 37 -35.97 -20.70 25.94
CA LEU A 37 -37.08 -20.17 26.72
C LEU A 37 -36.53 -19.16 27.71
N HIS A 38 -36.71 -17.88 27.39
CA HIS A 38 -36.59 -16.75 28.31
C HIS A 38 -37.58 -16.92 29.47
N TYR A 39 -37.28 -17.80 30.43
CA TYR A 39 -37.91 -17.76 31.74
C TYR A 39 -36.99 -17.03 32.70
N LYS A 40 -37.41 -15.82 33.11
CA LYS A 40 -36.92 -15.12 34.29
C LYS A 40 -37.13 -16.00 35.52
N TYR A 41 -36.23 -16.95 35.77
CA TYR A 41 -35.87 -17.19 37.16
C TYR A 41 -35.28 -15.88 37.66
N SER A 42 -35.78 -15.36 38.78
CA SER A 42 -35.16 -14.18 39.36
C SER A 42 -33.71 -14.55 39.65
N TYR A 43 -32.78 -13.69 39.24
CA TYR A 43 -31.36 -13.78 39.53
C TYR A 43 -31.06 -14.26 40.98
N THR A 44 -31.91 -13.86 41.92
CA THR A 44 -31.88 -14.28 43.32
C THR A 44 -32.21 -15.75 43.59
N ASP A 45 -33.04 -16.41 42.78
CA ASP A 45 -33.46 -17.81 43.00
C ASP A 45 -32.41 -18.81 42.54
N ILE A 46 -31.72 -18.53 41.42
CA ILE A 46 -30.59 -19.33 40.94
C ILE A 46 -29.44 -19.24 41.94
N ILE A 47 -29.07 -18.03 42.35
CA ILE A 47 -28.00 -17.82 43.35
C ILE A 47 -28.41 -18.43 44.70
N LYS A 48 -29.66 -18.30 45.16
CA LYS A 48 -30.11 -18.92 46.42
C LYS A 48 -30.11 -20.45 46.37
N SER A 49 -30.62 -21.05 45.28
CA SER A 49 -30.60 -22.51 45.09
C SER A 49 -29.18 -23.03 45.01
N PHE A 50 -28.32 -22.31 44.28
CA PHE A 50 -26.91 -22.59 44.15
C PHE A 50 -26.19 -22.49 45.52
N ARG A 51 -26.36 -21.39 46.25
CA ARG A 51 -25.83 -21.21 47.61
C ARG A 51 -26.37 -22.25 48.59
N GLN A 52 -27.64 -22.64 48.49
CA GLN A 52 -28.20 -23.73 49.30
C GLN A 52 -27.55 -25.06 48.98
N LYS A 53 -27.27 -25.37 47.71
CA LYS A 53 -26.50 -26.57 47.33
C LYS A 53 -25.07 -26.48 47.86
N CYS A 54 -24.38 -25.35 47.69
CA CYS A 54 -23.05 -25.11 48.24
C CYS A 54 -23.00 -25.29 49.76
N ASN A 55 -23.97 -24.73 50.49
CA ASN A 55 -24.08 -24.86 51.95
C ASN A 55 -24.44 -26.29 52.39
N HIS A 56 -25.34 -26.99 51.66
CA HIS A 56 -25.65 -28.39 51.95
C HIS A 56 -24.47 -29.34 51.72
N LEU A 57 -23.54 -28.94 50.85
CA LEU A 57 -22.37 -29.72 50.50
C LEU A 57 -21.14 -29.40 51.39
N GLU A 58 -21.24 -28.50 52.37
CA GLU A 58 -20.12 -28.13 53.26
C GLU A 58 -19.61 -29.27 54.17
N HIS A 59 -20.23 -30.45 54.18
CA HIS A 59 -19.96 -31.48 55.20
C HIS A 59 -19.48 -32.85 54.71
N ASN A 60 -19.39 -33.16 53.40
CA ASN A 60 -18.68 -34.33 52.85
C ASN A 60 -18.74 -34.27 51.31
N TYR A 61 -17.61 -34.08 50.64
CA TYR A 61 -17.58 -33.73 49.23
C TYR A 61 -16.77 -34.73 48.39
N THR A 62 -17.24 -35.11 47.19
CA THR A 62 -16.43 -35.86 46.20
C THR A 62 -16.12 -34.99 44.97
N HIS A 63 -14.92 -35.13 44.38
CA HIS A 63 -14.49 -34.35 43.20
C HIS A 63 -15.53 -34.34 42.06
N SER A 64 -16.25 -35.44 41.86
CA SER A 64 -17.31 -35.57 40.84
C SER A 64 -18.54 -34.68 41.10
N GLN A 65 -18.91 -34.45 42.36
CA GLN A 65 -19.99 -33.52 42.71
C GLN A 65 -19.60 -32.07 42.39
N TYR A 66 -18.29 -31.76 42.41
CA TYR A 66 -17.74 -30.40 42.25
C TYR A 66 -17.78 -30.00 40.80
N ILE A 67 -17.31 -30.91 39.95
CA ILE A 67 -17.41 -30.80 38.50
C ILE A 67 -18.88 -30.77 38.07
N GLY A 68 -19.75 -31.55 38.71
CA GLY A 68 -21.20 -31.49 38.47
C GLY A 68 -21.77 -30.09 38.70
N LEU A 69 -21.35 -29.43 39.78
CA LEU A 69 -21.76 -28.08 40.14
C LEU A 69 -21.20 -27.02 39.17
N LEU A 70 -19.95 -27.16 38.73
CA LEU A 70 -19.34 -26.28 37.71
C LEU A 70 -20.05 -26.40 36.35
N ASN A 71 -20.44 -27.61 35.96
CA ASN A 71 -21.18 -27.83 34.72
C ASN A 71 -22.58 -27.20 34.78
N GLU A 72 -23.23 -27.10 35.95
CA GLU A 72 -24.49 -26.36 36.08
C GLU A 72 -24.30 -24.85 35.82
N VAL A 73 -23.15 -24.28 36.18
CA VAL A 73 -22.84 -22.86 35.95
C VAL A 73 -22.61 -22.52 34.48
N LYS A 74 -22.21 -23.48 33.64
CA LYS A 74 -22.05 -23.27 32.18
C LYS A 74 -23.35 -22.83 31.50
N TYR A 75 -24.50 -23.14 32.07
CA TYR A 75 -25.81 -22.75 31.53
C TYR A 75 -26.24 -21.33 31.93
N VAL A 76 -25.44 -20.62 32.73
CA VAL A 76 -25.70 -19.23 33.12
C VAL A 76 -25.10 -18.30 32.07
N SER A 77 -25.96 -17.61 31.31
CA SER A 77 -25.56 -16.71 30.22
C SER A 77 -25.22 -15.28 30.66
N ASP A 78 -25.57 -14.88 31.89
CA ASP A 78 -25.29 -13.54 32.41
C ASP A 78 -23.91 -13.45 33.07
N GLY A 79 -23.05 -12.58 32.51
CA GLY A 79 -21.67 -12.39 32.98
C GLY A 79 -21.56 -11.83 34.41
N LYS A 80 -22.52 -11.03 34.86
CA LYS A 80 -22.51 -10.50 36.24
C LYS A 80 -22.79 -11.61 37.26
N THR A 81 -23.80 -12.45 36.97
CA THR A 81 -24.09 -13.66 37.75
C THR A 81 -22.89 -14.62 37.79
N LYS A 82 -22.20 -14.78 36.65
CA LYS A 82 -21.02 -15.65 36.54
C LYS A 82 -19.86 -15.23 37.46
N ASN A 83 -19.64 -13.93 37.62
CA ASN A 83 -18.58 -13.38 38.50
C ASN A 83 -18.93 -13.51 39.99
N GLU A 84 -20.20 -13.33 40.37
CA GLU A 84 -20.63 -13.53 41.76
C GLU A 84 -20.57 -15.01 42.16
N LEU A 85 -20.94 -15.90 41.23
CA LEU A 85 -20.74 -17.34 41.39
C LEU A 85 -19.26 -17.71 41.47
N GLU A 86 -18.35 -17.03 40.75
CA GLU A 86 -16.90 -17.23 40.90
C GLU A 86 -16.45 -16.94 42.34
N VAL A 87 -16.93 -15.85 42.95
CA VAL A 87 -16.58 -15.49 44.33
C VAL A 87 -17.10 -16.54 45.32
N ASP A 88 -18.35 -16.98 45.17
CA ASP A 88 -18.94 -18.01 46.01
C ASP A 88 -18.21 -19.36 45.83
N PHE A 89 -17.84 -19.71 44.59
CA PHE A 89 -17.03 -20.89 44.30
C PHE A 89 -15.63 -20.79 44.86
N ARG A 90 -14.96 -19.64 44.77
CA ARG A 90 -13.60 -19.43 45.27
C ARG A 90 -13.50 -19.72 46.78
N ASN A 91 -14.52 -19.33 47.52
CA ASN A 91 -14.65 -19.66 48.96
C ASN A 91 -14.82 -21.17 49.20
N LEU A 92 -15.58 -21.86 48.35
CA LEU A 92 -15.68 -23.34 48.36
C LEU A 92 -14.38 -24.02 47.92
N THR A 93 -13.70 -23.43 46.92
CA THR A 93 -12.48 -23.96 46.29
C THR A 93 -11.35 -24.01 47.30
N ASN A 94 -11.21 -23.02 48.18
CA ASN A 94 -10.20 -23.02 49.23
C ASN A 94 -10.34 -24.20 50.21
N LYS A 95 -11.54 -24.78 50.36
CA LYS A 95 -11.78 -26.02 51.14
C LYS A 95 -11.55 -27.30 50.30
N THR A 96 -12.00 -27.37 49.04
CA THR A 96 -11.81 -28.56 48.16
C THR A 96 -10.40 -28.68 47.57
N LEU A 97 -9.66 -27.58 47.45
CA LEU A 97 -8.25 -27.57 47.09
C LEU A 97 -7.41 -28.44 48.04
N ILE A 98 -7.85 -28.63 49.29
CA ILE A 98 -7.17 -29.48 50.29
C ILE A 98 -7.22 -30.97 49.91
N GLU A 99 -8.15 -31.41 49.05
CA GLU A 99 -8.38 -32.83 48.73
C GLU A 99 -8.03 -33.27 47.30
N ALA A 100 -7.78 -32.34 46.36
CA ALA A 100 -7.30 -32.71 45.02
C ALA A 100 -5.85 -33.23 45.12
N LYS A 101 -5.69 -34.56 45.16
CA LYS A 101 -4.39 -35.21 45.41
C LYS A 101 -3.63 -35.51 44.12
N ASN A 102 -4.32 -35.61 42.99
CA ASN A 102 -3.75 -36.11 41.74
C ASN A 102 -3.71 -35.04 40.64
N ALA A 103 -2.65 -35.05 39.84
CA ALA A 103 -2.41 -34.12 38.75
C ALA A 103 -3.59 -33.99 37.76
N GLU A 104 -4.26 -35.11 37.41
CA GLU A 104 -5.42 -35.13 36.50
C GLU A 104 -6.65 -34.40 37.04
N GLU A 105 -6.91 -34.47 38.34
CA GLU A 105 -8.02 -33.76 38.98
C GLU A 105 -7.79 -32.25 38.94
N LEU A 106 -6.54 -31.82 39.16
CA LEU A 106 -6.14 -30.40 39.05
C LEU A 106 -6.25 -29.88 37.61
N LEU A 107 -5.86 -30.69 36.61
CA LEU A 107 -6.01 -30.33 35.19
C LEU A 107 -7.48 -30.22 34.78
N THR A 108 -8.31 -31.18 35.24
CA THR A 108 -9.74 -31.17 34.95
C THR A 108 -10.39 -29.96 35.60
N LEU A 109 -9.99 -29.60 36.82
CA LEU A 109 -10.49 -28.40 37.48
C LEU A 109 -10.08 -27.12 36.77
N LEU A 110 -8.81 -27.03 36.35
CA LEU A 110 -8.29 -25.89 35.60
C LEU A 110 -9.01 -25.73 34.25
N SER A 111 -9.27 -26.82 33.52
CA SER A 111 -9.99 -26.75 32.25
C SER A 111 -11.42 -26.24 32.42
N GLN A 112 -12.11 -26.64 33.50
CA GLN A 112 -13.43 -26.08 33.82
C GLN A 112 -13.37 -24.58 34.12
N TYR A 113 -12.36 -24.10 34.85
CA TYR A 113 -12.21 -22.67 35.12
C TYR A 113 -11.86 -21.87 33.88
N VAL A 114 -11.06 -22.42 32.98
CA VAL A 114 -10.73 -21.82 31.69
C VAL A 114 -11.96 -21.71 30.79
N GLU A 115 -12.79 -22.76 30.68
CA GLU A 115 -14.07 -22.71 29.96
C GLU A 115 -15.03 -21.67 30.55
N LEU A 116 -14.92 -21.39 31.85
CA LEU A 116 -15.72 -20.37 32.53
C LEU A 116 -15.11 -18.95 32.47
N ASP A 117 -13.90 -18.77 31.95
CA ASP A 117 -13.08 -17.52 31.99
C ASP A 117 -12.84 -17.00 33.43
N TRP A 118 -12.76 -17.90 34.40
CA TRP A 118 -12.54 -17.59 35.82
C TRP A 118 -11.06 -17.46 36.16
N ARG A 119 -10.49 -16.30 35.78
CA ARG A 119 -9.06 -16.02 35.91
C ARG A 119 -8.54 -16.01 37.34
N SER A 120 -9.37 -15.58 38.30
CA SER A 120 -8.94 -15.46 39.70
C SER A 120 -8.83 -16.84 40.33
N SER A 121 -9.84 -17.68 40.10
CA SER A 121 -9.85 -19.07 40.58
C SER A 121 -8.76 -19.93 39.92
N ALA A 122 -8.47 -19.71 38.63
CA ALA A 122 -7.34 -20.35 37.95
C ALA A 122 -5.99 -19.92 38.55
N ARG A 123 -5.84 -18.65 38.94
CA ARG A 123 -4.61 -18.15 39.59
C ARG A 123 -4.36 -18.80 40.94
N ASP A 124 -5.40 -18.99 41.74
CA ASP A 124 -5.28 -19.58 43.08
C ASP A 124 -4.92 -21.07 43.04
N LEU A 125 -5.16 -21.75 41.92
CA LEU A 125 -4.75 -23.13 41.68
C LEU A 125 -3.26 -23.27 41.37
N LEU A 126 -2.63 -22.24 40.82
CA LEU A 126 -1.25 -22.29 40.32
C LEU A 126 -0.25 -22.76 41.38
N PRO A 127 -0.23 -22.24 42.63
CA PRO A 127 0.74 -22.68 43.64
C PRO A 127 0.72 -24.19 43.88
N LYS A 128 -0.46 -24.84 43.84
CA LYS A 128 -0.57 -26.29 44.03
C LYS A 128 -0.11 -27.08 42.81
N ILE A 129 -0.42 -26.57 41.63
CA ILE A 129 0.07 -27.14 40.38
C ILE A 129 1.61 -27.07 40.35
N THR A 130 2.19 -25.93 40.73
CA THR A 130 3.65 -25.74 40.80
C THR A 130 4.30 -26.66 41.84
N THR A 131 3.65 -26.92 42.98
CA THR A 131 4.17 -27.90 43.97
C THR A 131 4.22 -29.32 43.41
N GLN A 132 3.23 -29.77 42.63
CA GLN A 132 3.25 -31.10 42.02
C GLN A 132 4.32 -31.22 40.92
N ILE A 133 4.59 -30.12 40.22
CA ILE A 133 5.64 -30.05 39.21
C ILE A 133 7.02 -30.16 39.87
N ASN A 134 7.25 -29.44 40.98
CA ASN A 134 8.55 -29.33 41.65
C ASN A 134 8.94 -30.49 42.58
N ASP A 135 8.08 -31.48 42.84
CA ASP A 135 8.43 -32.63 43.69
C ASP A 135 9.63 -33.41 43.12
N SER A 136 10.74 -33.44 43.87
CA SER A 136 12.12 -33.57 43.39
C SER A 136 12.65 -35.00 43.13
N ASN A 137 11.79 -36.02 43.09
CA ASN A 137 12.20 -37.43 42.88
C ASN A 137 11.68 -38.02 41.56
N ALA A 138 12.14 -37.51 40.41
CA ALA A 138 11.69 -38.00 39.09
C ALA A 138 12.82 -38.71 38.33
N ASN A 139 12.59 -39.98 38.00
CA ASN A 139 13.35 -40.74 36.99
C ASN A 139 13.04 -40.20 35.57
N GLY A 140 13.81 -40.59 34.56
CA GLY A 140 13.66 -40.08 33.18
C GLY A 140 12.24 -40.16 32.60
N SER A 141 11.47 -41.22 32.88
CA SER A 141 10.08 -41.36 32.43
C SER A 141 9.06 -40.53 33.23
N THR A 142 9.36 -40.23 34.50
CA THR A 142 8.52 -39.38 35.36
C THR A 142 8.74 -37.90 35.04
N LEU A 143 9.93 -37.51 34.60
CA LEU A 143 10.25 -36.16 34.17
C LEU A 143 9.46 -35.77 32.90
N THR A 144 9.43 -36.63 31.88
CA THR A 144 8.68 -36.36 30.64
C THR A 144 7.18 -36.17 30.91
N ASN A 145 6.59 -36.99 31.76
CA ASN A 145 5.18 -36.86 32.14
C ASN A 145 4.89 -35.55 32.89
N LYS A 146 5.80 -35.11 33.77
CA LYS A 146 5.69 -33.82 34.47
C LYS A 146 5.81 -32.63 33.52
N ILE A 147 6.68 -32.72 32.51
CA ILE A 147 6.85 -31.69 31.49
C ILE A 147 5.60 -31.58 30.61
N THR A 148 5.07 -32.71 30.11
CA THR A 148 3.82 -32.72 29.34
C THR A 148 2.65 -32.19 30.16
N TYR A 149 2.61 -32.48 31.48
CA TYR A 149 1.66 -31.90 32.40
C TYR A 149 1.79 -30.37 32.49
N ALA A 150 3.01 -29.86 32.70
CA ALA A 150 3.30 -28.43 32.78
C ALA A 150 2.90 -27.69 31.48
N ILE A 151 3.15 -28.28 30.31
CA ILE A 151 2.77 -27.70 29.01
C ILE A 151 1.25 -27.65 28.85
N LYS A 152 0.51 -28.71 29.23
CA LYS A 152 -0.96 -28.71 29.21
C LYS A 152 -1.55 -27.64 30.12
N VAL A 153 -0.98 -27.45 31.31
CA VAL A 153 -1.36 -26.36 32.21
C VAL A 153 -1.11 -25.02 31.53
N PHE A 154 0.08 -24.81 30.95
CA PHE A 154 0.43 -23.58 30.26
C PHE A 154 -0.52 -23.27 29.09
N GLU A 155 -0.85 -24.28 28.28
CA GLU A 155 -1.81 -24.19 27.18
C GLU A 155 -3.18 -23.71 27.67
N LEU A 156 -3.71 -24.32 28.73
CA LEU A 156 -4.99 -23.91 29.33
C LEU A 156 -4.94 -22.47 29.86
N LEU A 157 -3.86 -22.08 30.52
CA LEU A 157 -3.69 -20.72 31.02
C LEU A 157 -3.57 -19.68 29.89
N SER A 158 -3.00 -20.06 28.74
CA SER A 158 -2.92 -19.20 27.56
C SER A 158 -4.29 -18.78 27.02
N GLN A 159 -5.30 -19.64 27.13
CA GLN A 159 -6.66 -19.36 26.67
C GLN A 159 -7.33 -18.23 27.48
N ILE A 160 -6.99 -18.11 28.77
CA ILE A 160 -7.45 -17.02 29.66
C ILE A 160 -6.42 -15.87 29.80
N LYS A 161 -5.35 -15.88 29.00
CA LYS A 161 -4.27 -14.88 29.00
C LYS A 161 -3.62 -14.69 30.38
N LEU A 162 -3.38 -15.77 31.10
CA LEU A 162 -2.71 -15.74 32.41
C LEU A 162 -1.30 -16.35 32.31
N LEU A 163 -0.28 -15.51 32.50
CA LEU A 163 1.12 -15.93 32.47
C LEU A 163 1.63 -16.17 33.91
N ASP A 164 2.27 -17.32 34.13
CA ASP A 164 2.95 -17.64 35.39
C ASP A 164 4.47 -17.79 35.15
N ASN A 165 5.27 -17.02 35.90
CA ASN A 165 6.72 -16.98 35.68
C ASN A 165 7.40 -18.27 36.15
N GLN A 166 6.95 -18.89 37.25
CA GLN A 166 7.58 -20.08 37.81
C GLN A 166 7.39 -21.29 36.89
N LEU A 167 6.18 -21.45 36.36
CA LEU A 167 5.87 -22.47 35.36
C LEU A 167 6.69 -22.26 34.08
N THR A 168 6.83 -21.01 33.65
CA THR A 168 7.62 -20.66 32.46
C THR A 168 9.11 -21.00 32.66
N ASP A 169 9.70 -20.61 33.78
CA ASP A 169 11.10 -20.88 34.10
C ASP A 169 11.38 -22.39 34.16
N TYR A 170 10.48 -23.15 34.78
CA TYR A 170 10.56 -24.61 34.83
C TYR A 170 10.54 -25.23 33.43
N ILE A 171 9.63 -24.78 32.56
CA ILE A 171 9.54 -25.27 31.18
C ILE A 171 10.84 -24.94 30.43
N ILE A 172 11.34 -23.69 30.50
CA ILE A 172 12.57 -23.25 29.82
C ILE A 172 13.78 -24.10 30.24
N GLN A 173 13.96 -24.35 31.53
CA GLN A 173 15.06 -25.17 32.05
C GLN A 173 15.04 -26.60 31.52
N ASN A 174 13.85 -27.13 31.21
CA ASN A 174 13.63 -28.50 30.78
C ASN A 174 13.29 -28.64 29.28
N VAL A 175 13.46 -27.58 28.49
CA VAL A 175 13.11 -27.52 27.06
C VAL A 175 13.68 -28.69 26.25
N LYS A 176 14.90 -29.13 26.58
CA LYS A 176 15.58 -30.23 25.89
C LYS A 176 14.84 -31.57 25.96
N PHE A 177 13.99 -31.78 26.96
CA PHE A 177 13.28 -33.04 27.18
C PHE A 177 11.84 -33.03 26.63
N ILE A 178 11.39 -31.92 26.05
CA ILE A 178 10.03 -31.79 25.48
C ILE A 178 9.96 -32.57 24.16
N ILE A 179 8.87 -33.31 23.94
CA ILE A 179 8.59 -34.00 22.66
C ILE A 179 8.16 -32.97 21.60
N ASN A 180 8.53 -33.17 20.33
CA ASN A 180 8.29 -32.22 19.23
C ASN A 180 6.85 -31.69 19.14
N SER A 181 5.83 -32.54 19.31
CA SER A 181 4.42 -32.13 19.28
C SER A 181 4.04 -31.18 20.42
N ASP A 182 4.54 -31.44 21.63
CA ASP A 182 4.29 -30.61 22.81
C ASP A 182 5.09 -29.31 22.75
N PHE A 183 6.29 -29.36 22.15
CA PHE A 183 7.12 -28.20 21.89
C PHE A 183 6.45 -27.23 20.90
N ALA A 184 5.84 -27.75 19.83
CA ALA A 184 5.10 -26.95 18.87
C ALA A 184 3.88 -26.25 19.50
N LYS A 185 3.13 -26.96 20.36
CA LYS A 185 2.02 -26.39 21.14
C LYS A 185 2.49 -25.32 22.13
N LEU A 186 3.62 -25.53 22.77
CA LEU A 186 4.22 -24.55 23.67
C LEU A 186 4.52 -23.24 22.94
N ILE A 187 5.23 -23.29 21.79
CA ILE A 187 5.53 -22.09 21.00
C ILE A 187 4.25 -21.35 20.61
N LEU A 188 3.24 -22.07 20.12
CA LEU A 188 1.95 -21.47 19.78
C LEU A 188 1.29 -20.80 20.99
N SER A 189 1.29 -21.46 22.15
CA SER A 189 0.71 -20.92 23.38
C SER A 189 1.46 -19.68 23.88
N VAL A 190 2.79 -19.69 23.82
CA VAL A 190 3.64 -18.55 24.23
C VAL A 190 3.40 -17.33 23.34
N SER A 191 3.18 -17.54 22.04
CA SER A 191 2.95 -16.46 21.08
C SER A 191 1.68 -15.64 21.35
N THR A 192 0.67 -16.22 21.99
CA THR A 192 -0.63 -15.55 22.28
C THR A 192 -0.49 -14.28 23.13
N TYR A 193 0.64 -14.13 23.83
CA TYR A 193 0.96 -13.00 24.69
C TYR A 193 1.76 -11.88 23.99
N GLY A 194 2.13 -12.07 22.72
CA GLY A 194 2.86 -11.10 21.90
C GLY A 194 4.18 -10.66 22.52
N LEU A 195 4.41 -9.34 22.58
CA LEU A 195 5.67 -8.75 23.08
C LEU A 195 6.03 -9.14 24.52
N ARG A 196 5.05 -9.51 25.36
CA ARG A 196 5.31 -9.86 26.77
C ARG A 196 6.17 -11.12 26.92
N THR A 197 6.11 -12.02 25.94
CA THR A 197 6.78 -13.32 25.98
C THR A 197 7.91 -13.44 24.95
N LYS A 198 8.33 -12.33 24.32
CA LYS A 198 9.43 -12.34 23.32
C LYS A 198 10.71 -12.98 23.85
N HIS A 199 11.13 -12.62 25.06
CA HIS A 199 12.31 -13.21 25.72
C HIS A 199 12.21 -14.74 25.93
N ILE A 200 10.99 -15.27 26.10
CA ILE A 200 10.75 -16.71 26.19
C ILE A 200 10.87 -17.34 24.80
N LEU A 201 10.27 -16.72 23.79
CA LEU A 201 10.40 -17.17 22.40
C LEU A 201 11.87 -17.19 21.96
N ASP A 202 12.67 -16.21 22.33
CA ASP A 202 14.11 -16.16 22.00
C ASP A 202 14.88 -17.34 22.61
N ASN A 203 14.54 -17.74 23.85
CA ASN A 203 15.12 -18.94 24.48
C ASN A 203 14.68 -20.23 23.79
N LEU A 204 13.39 -20.34 23.44
CA LEU A 204 12.84 -21.50 22.74
C LEU A 204 13.37 -21.62 21.30
N TYR A 205 13.66 -20.49 20.65
CA TYR A 205 14.10 -20.44 19.26
C TYR A 205 15.42 -21.18 19.03
N ASN A 206 16.37 -21.08 19.97
CA ASN A 206 17.64 -21.81 19.88
C ASN A 206 17.44 -23.32 19.80
N GLU A 207 16.56 -23.87 20.64
CA GLU A 207 16.23 -25.30 20.61
C GLU A 207 15.38 -25.65 19.37
N CYS A 208 14.50 -24.75 18.95
CA CYS A 208 13.69 -24.91 17.76
C CYS A 208 14.57 -25.09 16.50
N MET A 209 15.66 -24.35 16.39
CA MET A 209 16.61 -24.46 15.28
C MET A 209 17.35 -25.80 15.26
N LEU A 210 17.72 -26.35 16.42
CA LEU A 210 18.38 -27.67 16.51
C LEU A 210 17.48 -28.80 16.01
N ARG A 211 16.16 -28.67 16.20
CA ARG A 211 15.15 -29.70 15.88
C ARG A 211 14.40 -29.42 14.58
N ALA A 212 14.78 -28.37 13.84
CA ALA A 212 13.98 -27.85 12.73
C ALA A 212 13.64 -28.91 11.68
N ASN A 213 14.55 -29.84 11.41
CA ASN A 213 14.35 -30.91 10.43
C ASN A 213 13.49 -32.08 10.95
N ASP A 214 13.33 -32.22 12.27
CA ASP A 214 12.67 -33.36 12.92
C ASP A 214 11.17 -33.13 13.16
N PHE A 215 10.70 -31.89 13.03
CA PHE A 215 9.26 -31.62 13.13
C PHE A 215 8.53 -32.29 11.96
N ASN A 216 7.26 -32.68 12.14
CA ASN A 216 6.39 -33.02 11.00
C ASN A 216 5.78 -31.73 10.39
N THR A 217 4.98 -31.82 9.34
CA THR A 217 4.40 -30.62 8.68
C THR A 217 3.41 -29.89 9.59
N THR A 218 2.62 -30.61 10.38
CA THR A 218 1.65 -30.03 11.32
C THR A 218 2.35 -29.26 12.44
N ASP A 219 3.35 -29.87 13.07
CA ASP A 219 4.15 -29.26 14.14
C ASP A 219 4.90 -28.03 13.62
N ALA A 220 5.51 -28.14 12.43
CA ALA A 220 6.17 -27.01 11.78
C ALA A 220 5.19 -25.85 11.55
N MET A 221 3.96 -26.12 11.09
CA MET A 221 2.96 -25.08 10.91
C MET A 221 2.51 -24.43 12.22
N MET A 222 2.40 -25.18 13.32
CA MET A 222 2.10 -24.60 14.65
C MET A 222 3.23 -23.67 15.12
N ILE A 223 4.48 -24.07 14.91
CA ILE A 223 5.65 -23.24 15.21
C ILE A 223 5.65 -21.99 14.33
N ILE A 224 5.39 -22.13 13.02
CA ILE A 224 5.32 -21.00 12.09
C ILE A 224 4.24 -20.00 12.53
N ARG A 225 3.06 -20.48 12.93
CA ARG A 225 2.00 -19.64 13.52
C ARG A 225 2.51 -18.88 14.74
N GLY A 226 3.18 -19.56 15.67
CA GLY A 226 3.68 -18.92 16.89
C GLY A 226 4.84 -17.94 16.69
N LEU A 227 5.66 -18.13 15.65
CA LEU A 227 6.79 -17.24 15.34
C LEU A 227 6.42 -16.10 14.38
N SER A 228 5.24 -16.15 13.75
CA SER A 228 4.86 -15.25 12.65
C SER A 228 4.83 -13.76 13.01
N ASP A 229 4.48 -13.42 14.26
CA ASP A 229 4.46 -12.04 14.76
C ASP A 229 5.86 -11.38 14.71
N PHE A 230 6.92 -12.18 14.76
CA PHE A 230 8.32 -11.75 14.70
C PHE A 230 9.05 -12.39 13.51
N ALA A 231 8.37 -12.51 12.37
CA ALA A 231 8.88 -13.24 11.20
C ALA A 231 10.29 -12.83 10.76
N ILE A 232 10.66 -11.55 10.90
CA ILE A 232 11.98 -11.00 10.53
C ILE A 232 13.07 -11.54 11.47
N ASP A 233 12.80 -11.61 12.77
CA ASP A 233 13.77 -12.03 13.79
C ASP A 233 14.02 -13.55 13.68
N TYR A 234 12.98 -14.32 13.36
CA TYR A 234 13.02 -15.78 13.29
C TYR A 234 13.12 -16.33 11.85
N LYS A 235 13.63 -15.51 10.91
CA LYS A 235 13.68 -15.80 9.47
C LYS A 235 14.31 -17.15 9.11
N ASP A 236 15.33 -17.60 9.86
CA ASP A 236 16.13 -18.77 9.52
C ASP A 236 15.36 -20.07 9.70
N PHE A 237 14.47 -20.13 10.70
CA PHE A 237 13.57 -21.28 10.87
C PHE A 237 12.63 -21.42 9.67
N PHE A 238 12.00 -20.32 9.23
CA PHE A 238 11.10 -20.34 8.08
C PHE A 238 11.83 -20.79 6.79
N LYS A 239 13.09 -20.36 6.63
CA LYS A 239 13.94 -20.76 5.51
C LYS A 239 14.15 -22.27 5.47
N LEU A 240 14.43 -22.91 6.61
CA LEU A 240 14.58 -24.37 6.71
C LEU A 240 13.28 -25.11 6.38
N GLN A 241 12.11 -24.56 6.74
CA GLN A 241 10.82 -25.19 6.44
C GLN A 241 10.34 -25.00 4.99
N THR A 242 10.97 -24.11 4.22
CA THR A 242 10.46 -23.66 2.92
C THR A 242 10.30 -24.81 1.92
N GLU A 243 11.31 -25.68 1.80
CA GLU A 243 11.29 -26.82 0.88
C GLU A 243 10.20 -27.83 1.25
N LYS A 244 10.15 -28.19 2.53
CA LYS A 244 9.17 -29.13 3.08
C LYS A 244 7.73 -28.67 2.89
N LEU A 245 7.45 -27.38 3.10
CA LEU A 245 6.13 -26.80 2.86
C LEU A 245 5.79 -26.78 1.38
N SER A 246 6.77 -26.52 0.51
CA SER A 246 6.58 -26.51 -0.95
C SER A 246 6.17 -27.88 -1.49
N TYR A 247 6.71 -28.97 -0.93
CA TYR A 247 6.31 -30.33 -1.30
C TYR A 247 4.94 -30.73 -0.75
N ASN A 248 4.52 -30.16 0.39
CA ASN A 248 3.29 -30.51 1.09
C ASN A 248 2.18 -29.45 0.95
N VAL A 249 2.21 -28.61 -0.08
CA VAL A 249 1.21 -27.52 -0.25
C VAL A 249 -0.23 -28.03 -0.22
N GLN A 250 -0.49 -29.23 -0.75
CA GLN A 250 -1.82 -29.84 -0.80
C GLN A 250 -2.38 -30.16 0.60
N SER A 251 -1.54 -30.44 1.59
CA SER A 251 -1.98 -30.77 2.95
C SER A 251 -2.18 -29.53 3.83
N LEU A 252 -1.77 -28.35 3.37
CA LEU A 252 -1.96 -27.11 4.10
C LEU A 252 -3.43 -26.68 4.09
N THR A 253 -3.95 -26.24 5.23
CA THR A 253 -5.27 -25.61 5.29
C THR A 253 -5.26 -24.26 4.57
N ASP A 254 -6.42 -23.71 4.28
CA ASP A 254 -6.53 -22.42 3.60
C ASP A 254 -5.96 -21.26 4.44
N ASP A 255 -6.17 -21.31 5.76
CA ASP A 255 -5.54 -20.38 6.70
C ASP A 255 -4.01 -20.54 6.74
N ASP A 256 -3.50 -21.77 6.64
CA ASP A 256 -2.06 -22.01 6.56
C ASP A 256 -1.44 -21.43 5.28
N LYS A 257 -2.07 -21.67 4.12
CA LYS A 257 -1.61 -21.08 2.85
C LYS A 257 -1.58 -19.55 2.94
N LYS A 258 -2.60 -18.94 3.53
CA LYS A 258 -2.68 -17.49 3.74
C LYS A 258 -1.57 -16.96 4.65
N LEU A 259 -1.33 -17.62 5.78
CA LEU A 259 -0.27 -17.27 6.71
C LEU A 259 1.11 -17.35 6.06
N VAL A 260 1.39 -18.46 5.35
CA VAL A 260 2.66 -18.67 4.67
C VAL A 260 2.88 -17.61 3.59
N LEU A 261 1.84 -17.25 2.82
CA LEU A 261 1.94 -16.17 1.84
C LEU A 261 2.20 -14.81 2.51
N ASN A 262 1.57 -14.52 3.65
CA ASN A 262 1.85 -13.30 4.42
C ASN A 262 3.30 -13.26 4.93
N MET A 263 3.83 -14.39 5.38
CA MET A 263 5.23 -14.54 5.75
C MET A 263 6.17 -14.31 4.56
N CYS A 264 5.89 -14.92 3.40
CA CYS A 264 6.63 -14.66 2.16
C CYS A 264 6.59 -13.18 1.76
N ARG A 265 5.47 -12.48 2.01
CA ARG A 265 5.36 -11.03 1.81
C ARG A 265 6.25 -10.25 2.77
N ALA A 266 6.28 -10.62 4.05
CA ALA A 266 7.12 -9.97 5.05
C ALA A 266 8.62 -10.15 4.74
N LEU A 267 9.03 -11.37 4.37
CA LEU A 267 10.42 -11.77 4.11
C LEU A 267 10.84 -11.64 2.64
N HIS A 268 10.15 -10.79 1.88
CA HIS A 268 10.32 -10.64 0.43
C HIS A 268 11.73 -10.22 -0.05
N HIS A 269 12.61 -9.78 0.85
CA HIS A 269 14.01 -9.46 0.53
C HIS A 269 14.90 -10.71 0.40
N ASP A 270 14.51 -11.85 0.96
CA ASP A 270 15.24 -13.12 0.81
C ASP A 270 14.64 -13.95 -0.33
N VAL A 271 15.48 -14.26 -1.32
CA VAL A 271 15.13 -14.99 -2.55
C VAL A 271 14.72 -16.43 -2.24
N SER A 272 15.09 -16.99 -1.08
CA SER A 272 14.76 -18.37 -0.73
C SER A 272 13.25 -18.64 -0.61
N PHE A 273 12.43 -17.62 -0.35
CA PHE A 273 10.98 -17.79 -0.19
C PHE A 273 10.18 -17.77 -1.51
N GLU A 274 10.84 -17.45 -2.63
CA GLU A 274 10.19 -17.37 -3.93
C GLU A 274 9.59 -18.71 -4.42
N PRO A 275 10.29 -19.86 -4.31
CA PRO A 275 9.75 -21.15 -4.73
C PRO A 275 8.50 -21.55 -3.95
N LEU A 276 8.46 -21.29 -2.64
CA LEU A 276 7.30 -21.59 -1.80
C LEU A 276 6.10 -20.72 -2.18
N LYS A 277 6.32 -19.42 -2.39
CA LYS A 277 5.27 -18.52 -2.88
C LYS A 277 4.71 -18.99 -4.22
N ASP A 278 5.59 -19.41 -5.15
CA ASP A 278 5.18 -19.89 -6.46
C ASP A 278 4.45 -21.24 -6.40
N ALA A 279 4.90 -22.17 -5.56
CA ALA A 279 4.26 -23.47 -5.33
C ALA A 279 2.84 -23.31 -4.79
N ILE A 280 2.63 -22.45 -3.78
CA ILE A 280 1.29 -22.13 -3.26
C ILE A 280 0.45 -21.45 -4.32
N SER A 281 1.02 -20.47 -5.04
CA SER A 281 0.30 -19.75 -6.10
C SER A 281 -0.15 -20.68 -7.23
N LYS A 282 0.68 -21.64 -7.61
CA LYS A 282 0.37 -22.64 -8.65
C LYS A 282 -0.72 -23.60 -8.18
N HIS A 283 -0.62 -24.12 -6.96
CA HIS A 283 -1.67 -24.99 -6.40
C HIS A 283 -3.03 -24.29 -6.31
N LEU A 284 -3.04 -23.02 -5.88
CA LEU A 284 -4.26 -22.21 -5.87
C LEU A 284 -4.76 -21.96 -7.30
N LEU A 285 -3.87 -21.67 -8.25
CA LEU A 285 -4.19 -21.44 -9.67
C LEU A 285 -4.85 -22.66 -10.33
N ASP A 286 -4.30 -23.85 -10.10
CA ASP A 286 -4.81 -25.10 -10.68
C ASP A 286 -6.21 -25.46 -10.15
N ASN A 287 -6.58 -24.92 -8.99
CA ASN A 287 -7.85 -25.19 -8.30
C ASN A 287 -8.71 -23.94 -8.09
N VAL A 288 -8.52 -22.86 -8.86
CA VAL A 288 -9.19 -21.55 -8.64
C VAL A 288 -10.72 -21.65 -8.59
N ASP A 289 -11.31 -22.58 -9.34
CA ASP A 289 -12.76 -22.82 -9.40
C ASP A 289 -13.34 -23.50 -8.17
N SER A 290 -12.50 -24.16 -7.36
CA SER A 290 -12.92 -24.78 -6.10
C SER A 290 -12.99 -23.79 -4.93
N TYR A 291 -12.34 -22.62 -5.05
CA TYR A 291 -12.22 -21.66 -3.95
C TYR A 291 -13.31 -20.59 -3.99
N GLU A 292 -13.83 -20.24 -2.81
CA GLU A 292 -14.69 -19.07 -2.65
C GLU A 292 -13.94 -17.78 -3.02
N ILE A 293 -14.66 -16.86 -3.65
CA ILE A 293 -14.08 -15.59 -4.10
C ILE A 293 -13.54 -14.74 -2.94
N ASP A 294 -14.16 -14.82 -1.76
CA ASP A 294 -13.72 -14.11 -0.55
C ASP A 294 -12.33 -14.53 -0.11
N TYR A 295 -12.08 -15.83 -0.13
CA TYR A 295 -10.78 -16.38 0.20
C TYR A 295 -9.71 -15.90 -0.79
N LEU A 296 -10.01 -15.99 -2.10
CA LEU A 296 -9.10 -15.55 -3.16
C LEU A 296 -8.77 -14.05 -3.06
N ILE A 297 -9.77 -13.20 -2.84
CA ILE A 297 -9.58 -11.76 -2.62
C ILE A 297 -8.68 -11.50 -1.41
N SER A 298 -8.84 -12.28 -0.33
CA SER A 298 -8.04 -12.11 0.88
C SER A 298 -6.55 -12.46 0.69
N ILE A 299 -6.20 -13.21 -0.36
CA ILE A 299 -4.82 -13.64 -0.66
C ILE A 299 -4.07 -12.65 -1.56
N ILE A 300 -4.79 -11.96 -2.45
CA ILE A 300 -4.23 -10.97 -3.39
C ILE A 300 -3.18 -10.01 -2.75
N PRO A 301 -3.40 -9.42 -1.55
CA PRO A 301 -2.42 -8.51 -0.94
C PRO A 301 -1.07 -9.16 -0.64
N TYR A 302 -1.04 -10.48 -0.44
CA TYR A 302 0.19 -11.23 -0.14
C TYR A 302 1.05 -11.52 -1.37
N LEU A 303 0.46 -11.42 -2.56
CA LEU A 303 1.15 -11.63 -3.83
C LEU A 303 1.76 -10.33 -4.39
N SER A 304 1.63 -9.21 -3.70
CA SER A 304 1.93 -7.88 -4.23
C SER A 304 3.32 -7.34 -3.84
N ARG A 305 4.23 -8.20 -3.37
CA ARG A 305 5.63 -7.86 -3.04
C ARG A 305 6.61 -8.99 -3.37
N GLY A 306 7.90 -8.65 -3.40
CA GLY A 306 9.00 -9.57 -3.72
C GLY A 306 9.14 -9.86 -5.21
N SER A 307 9.81 -10.95 -5.57
CA SER A 307 9.97 -11.30 -6.98
C SER A 307 8.63 -11.58 -7.66
N LYS A 308 8.58 -11.32 -8.97
CA LYS A 308 7.39 -11.55 -9.77
C LYS A 308 7.43 -12.97 -10.33
N SER A 309 6.48 -13.81 -9.94
CA SER A 309 6.28 -15.13 -10.54
C SER A 309 5.09 -15.15 -11.50
N ASN A 310 5.17 -16.00 -12.52
CA ASN A 310 4.11 -16.14 -13.52
C ASN A 310 2.84 -16.75 -12.90
N SER A 311 2.99 -17.73 -12.00
CA SER A 311 1.87 -18.40 -11.33
C SER A 311 1.10 -17.42 -10.44
N SER A 312 1.80 -16.60 -9.64
CA SER A 312 1.18 -15.55 -8.83
C SER A 312 0.45 -14.52 -9.69
N ARG A 313 1.05 -14.09 -10.81
CA ARG A 313 0.38 -13.17 -11.74
C ARG A 313 -0.90 -13.77 -12.33
N ALA A 314 -0.83 -15.01 -12.78
CA ALA A 314 -1.98 -15.71 -13.37
C ALA A 314 -3.12 -15.87 -12.36
N LEU A 315 -2.79 -16.22 -11.11
CA LEU A 315 -3.76 -16.33 -10.01
C LEU A 315 -4.45 -15.00 -9.72
N VAL A 316 -3.69 -13.91 -9.65
CA VAL A 316 -4.25 -12.56 -9.49
C VAL A 316 -5.18 -12.24 -10.66
N CYS A 317 -4.74 -12.45 -11.91
CA CYS A 317 -5.57 -12.19 -13.09
C CYS A 317 -6.88 -12.99 -13.07
N GLN A 318 -6.86 -14.29 -12.79
CA GLN A 318 -8.06 -15.12 -12.73
C GLN A 318 -9.01 -14.69 -11.61
N THR A 319 -8.46 -14.34 -10.44
CA THR A 319 -9.26 -13.82 -9.33
C THR A 319 -9.94 -12.50 -9.70
N LEU A 320 -9.23 -11.59 -10.37
CA LEU A 320 -9.79 -10.33 -10.85
C LEU A 320 -10.86 -10.53 -11.92
N ILE A 321 -10.73 -11.54 -12.79
CA ILE A 321 -11.75 -11.88 -13.79
C ILE A 321 -13.03 -12.36 -13.09
N LYS A 322 -12.90 -13.26 -12.10
CA LYS A 322 -14.04 -13.70 -11.28
C LYS A 322 -14.73 -12.53 -10.59
N LEU A 323 -13.95 -11.66 -9.96
CA LEU A 323 -14.47 -10.46 -9.28
C LEU A 323 -15.12 -9.47 -10.26
N PHE A 324 -14.59 -9.34 -11.47
CA PHE A 324 -15.16 -8.47 -12.49
C PHE A 324 -16.55 -8.95 -12.95
N ASN A 325 -16.75 -10.27 -13.00
CA ASN A 325 -18.00 -10.89 -13.40
C ASN A 325 -19.06 -10.90 -12.28
N ASP A 326 -18.66 -10.79 -11.01
CA ASP A 326 -19.56 -10.73 -9.86
C ASP A 326 -19.68 -9.29 -9.31
N GLU A 327 -20.65 -8.54 -9.86
CA GLU A 327 -20.86 -7.14 -9.51
C GLU A 327 -21.33 -6.94 -8.05
N LEU A 328 -22.15 -7.87 -7.53
CA LEU A 328 -22.62 -7.79 -6.14
C LEU A 328 -21.45 -7.98 -5.18
N LYS A 329 -20.55 -8.92 -5.49
CA LYS A 329 -19.36 -9.14 -4.68
C LYS A 329 -18.44 -7.93 -4.70
N LEU A 330 -18.16 -7.36 -5.87
CA LEU A 330 -17.32 -6.16 -5.99
C LEU A 330 -17.89 -4.98 -5.18
N LYS A 331 -19.22 -4.80 -5.19
CA LYS A 331 -19.87 -3.80 -4.34
C LYS A 331 -19.77 -4.14 -2.85
N SER A 332 -19.79 -5.41 -2.45
CA SER A 332 -19.69 -5.81 -1.04
C SER A 332 -18.29 -5.64 -0.42
N CYS A 333 -17.23 -5.53 -1.23
CA CYS A 333 -15.85 -5.43 -0.76
C CYS A 333 -15.63 -4.22 0.17
N SER A 334 -14.85 -4.41 1.24
CA SER A 334 -14.44 -3.32 2.13
C SER A 334 -13.45 -2.36 1.44
N VAL A 335 -13.32 -1.13 1.96
CA VAL A 335 -12.36 -0.15 1.44
C VAL A 335 -10.92 -0.69 1.46
N GLU A 336 -10.56 -1.44 2.50
CA GLU A 336 -9.23 -2.06 2.62
C GLU A 336 -9.00 -3.13 1.55
N GLN A 337 -10.01 -3.97 1.27
CA GLN A 337 -9.93 -4.94 0.18
C GLN A 337 -9.79 -4.25 -1.19
N LEU A 338 -10.57 -3.20 -1.44
CA LEU A 338 -10.50 -2.43 -2.69
C LEU A 338 -9.13 -1.77 -2.88
N SER A 339 -8.56 -1.20 -1.82
CA SER A 339 -7.20 -0.61 -1.85
C SER A 339 -6.13 -1.68 -2.12
N ASN A 340 -6.21 -2.83 -1.46
CA ASN A 340 -5.25 -3.92 -1.69
C ASN A 340 -5.34 -4.46 -3.12
N ILE A 341 -6.56 -4.59 -3.66
CA ILE A 341 -6.76 -4.99 -5.07
C ILE A 341 -6.10 -3.96 -6.02
N LEU A 342 -6.26 -2.66 -5.76
CA LEU A 342 -5.58 -1.61 -6.53
C LEU A 342 -4.06 -1.72 -6.44
N GLU A 343 -3.51 -1.96 -5.25
CA GLU A 343 -2.07 -2.16 -5.05
C GLU A 343 -1.57 -3.35 -5.89
N SER A 344 -2.32 -4.46 -5.92
CA SER A 344 -1.98 -5.62 -6.72
C SER A 344 -2.04 -5.35 -8.22
N VAL A 345 -3.09 -4.68 -8.69
CA VAL A 345 -3.22 -4.29 -10.10
C VAL A 345 -2.04 -3.40 -10.51
N ALA A 346 -1.65 -2.45 -9.66
CA ALA A 346 -0.51 -1.57 -9.87
C ALA A 346 0.82 -2.33 -9.88
N TRP A 347 1.04 -3.21 -8.90
CA TRP A 347 2.26 -4.02 -8.77
C TRP A 347 2.49 -4.92 -9.99
N TRP A 348 1.45 -5.64 -10.39
CA TRP A 348 1.47 -6.57 -11.52
C TRP A 348 1.30 -5.88 -12.88
N LYS A 349 1.06 -4.57 -12.90
CA LYS A 349 0.83 -3.75 -14.10
C LYS A 349 -0.27 -4.32 -14.99
N ILE A 350 -1.36 -4.76 -14.38
CA ILE A 350 -2.50 -5.35 -15.08
C ILE A 350 -3.34 -4.22 -15.65
N ARG A 351 -3.48 -4.15 -16.98
CA ARG A 351 -4.47 -3.26 -17.60
C ARG A 351 -5.85 -3.86 -17.38
N SER A 352 -6.68 -3.20 -16.59
CA SER A 352 -8.02 -3.69 -16.28
C SER A 352 -9.03 -2.56 -16.19
N ASN A 353 -10.18 -2.73 -16.85
CA ASN A 353 -11.33 -1.84 -16.72
C ASN A 353 -11.89 -1.82 -15.29
N LEU A 354 -11.51 -2.81 -14.46
CA LEU A 354 -11.84 -2.87 -13.03
C LEU A 354 -11.31 -1.64 -12.26
N ILE A 355 -10.22 -1.00 -12.71
CA ILE A 355 -9.63 0.17 -12.02
C ILE A 355 -10.67 1.29 -11.89
N ASN A 356 -11.36 1.64 -12.98
CA ASN A 356 -12.40 2.67 -12.97
C ASN A 356 -13.58 2.29 -12.05
N ARG A 357 -13.98 1.02 -12.06
CA ARG A 357 -15.05 0.51 -11.17
C ARG A 357 -14.65 0.61 -9.70
N ILE A 358 -13.43 0.20 -9.35
CA ILE A 358 -12.92 0.30 -7.98
C ILE A 358 -12.82 1.77 -7.54
N LEU A 359 -12.21 2.63 -8.36
CA LEU A 359 -12.09 4.05 -8.03
C LEU A 359 -13.46 4.72 -7.91
N SER A 360 -14.45 4.33 -8.71
CA SER A 360 -15.84 4.78 -8.55
C SER A 360 -16.46 4.34 -7.22
N LEU A 361 -16.23 3.09 -6.79
CA LEU A 361 -16.70 2.60 -5.48
C LEU A 361 -15.99 3.29 -4.30
N LEU A 362 -14.69 3.55 -4.43
CA LEU A 362 -13.95 4.33 -3.45
C LEU A 362 -14.45 5.78 -3.39
N THR A 363 -14.90 6.33 -4.53
CA THR A 363 -15.52 7.66 -4.59
C THR A 363 -16.83 7.70 -3.80
N THR A 364 -17.71 6.71 -3.97
CA THR A 364 -18.99 6.66 -3.21
C THR A 364 -18.78 6.40 -1.72
N ARG A 365 -17.64 5.80 -1.34
CA ARG A 365 -17.26 5.47 0.05
C ARG A 365 -16.13 6.34 0.58
N ILE A 366 -15.97 7.55 0.06
CA ILE A 366 -14.79 8.37 0.36
C ILE A 366 -14.70 8.75 1.85
N ASN A 367 -15.84 8.87 2.54
CA ASN A 367 -15.89 9.06 4.00
C ASN A 367 -15.35 7.87 4.78
N ASP A 368 -15.56 6.64 4.29
CA ASP A 368 -15.03 5.42 4.91
C ASP A 368 -13.51 5.33 4.70
N VAL A 369 -13.02 5.76 3.53
CA VAL A 369 -11.57 5.90 3.25
C VAL A 369 -10.94 6.88 4.25
N LYS A 370 -11.56 8.04 4.43
CA LYS A 370 -11.10 9.10 5.35
C LYS A 370 -11.05 8.63 6.81
N ASN A 371 -12.06 7.89 7.25
CA ASN A 371 -12.20 7.44 8.63
C ASN A 371 -11.60 6.05 8.89
N ALA A 372 -10.86 5.49 7.93
CA ALA A 372 -10.19 4.21 8.09
C ALA A 372 -9.24 4.21 9.31
N LYS A 373 -9.21 3.08 10.02
CA LYS A 373 -8.31 2.89 11.17
C LYS A 373 -6.84 2.91 10.74
N ASN A 374 -6.56 2.34 9.56
CA ASN A 374 -5.21 2.37 8.97
C ASN A 374 -4.92 3.76 8.40
N LEU A 375 -4.02 4.48 9.08
CA LEU A 375 -3.58 5.84 8.74
C LEU A 375 -2.98 5.95 7.33
N GLY A 376 -2.42 4.84 6.80
CA GLY A 376 -1.78 4.80 5.48
C GLY A 376 -2.73 4.55 4.31
N LEU A 377 -3.96 4.08 4.55
CA LEU A 377 -4.84 3.59 3.50
C LEU A 377 -5.15 4.64 2.42
N PHE A 378 -5.36 5.89 2.85
CA PHE A 378 -5.58 7.01 1.94
C PHE A 378 -4.39 7.20 0.99
N VAL A 379 -3.16 7.16 1.53
CA VAL A 379 -1.91 7.33 0.79
C VAL A 379 -1.66 6.13 -0.14
N ASP A 380 -2.02 4.91 0.28
CA ASP A 380 -1.83 3.69 -0.51
C ASP A 380 -2.66 3.70 -1.80
N ILE A 381 -3.86 4.28 -1.77
CA ILE A 381 -4.66 4.51 -2.98
C ILE A 381 -3.93 5.45 -3.94
N TYR A 382 -3.40 6.57 -3.44
CA TYR A 382 -2.59 7.50 -4.26
C TYR A 382 -1.30 6.86 -4.79
N ASN A 383 -0.63 6.01 -3.99
CA ASN A 383 0.54 5.26 -4.43
C ASN A 383 0.21 4.32 -5.60
N SER A 384 -0.94 3.65 -5.52
CA SER A 384 -1.42 2.76 -6.58
C SER A 384 -1.75 3.54 -7.86
N ILE A 385 -2.45 4.67 -7.73
CA ILE A 385 -2.73 5.59 -8.83
C ILE A 385 -1.44 6.11 -9.47
N ASN A 386 -0.47 6.53 -8.66
CA ASN A 386 0.84 7.00 -9.09
C ASN A 386 1.57 5.91 -9.89
N ALA A 387 1.63 4.70 -9.36
CA ALA A 387 2.32 3.58 -10.01
C ALA A 387 1.73 3.24 -11.39
N MET A 388 0.41 3.38 -11.54
CA MET A 388 -0.31 3.12 -12.79
C MET A 388 -0.39 4.33 -13.74
N SER A 389 -0.11 5.55 -13.25
CA SER A 389 -0.37 6.81 -13.97
C SER A 389 -1.83 6.95 -14.43
N TRP A 390 -2.79 6.49 -13.62
CA TRP A 390 -4.19 6.37 -14.03
C TRP A 390 -5.06 7.53 -13.50
N PHE A 391 -5.59 8.36 -14.40
CA PHE A 391 -6.47 9.46 -14.00
C PHE A 391 -7.94 9.01 -13.89
N HIS A 392 -8.57 9.30 -12.75
CA HIS A 392 -10.01 9.07 -12.53
C HIS A 392 -10.65 10.30 -11.87
N HIS A 393 -11.31 11.13 -12.69
CA HIS A 393 -11.83 12.43 -12.29
C HIS A 393 -12.75 12.39 -11.06
N PRO A 394 -13.80 11.53 -10.99
CA PRO A 394 -14.71 11.54 -9.84
C PRO A 394 -14.02 11.25 -8.50
N PHE A 395 -13.00 10.39 -8.54
CA PHE A 395 -12.22 10.06 -7.35
C PHE A 395 -11.36 11.25 -6.94
N MET A 396 -10.64 11.88 -7.88
CA MET A 396 -9.79 13.03 -7.60
C MET A 396 -10.61 14.20 -7.04
N LEU A 397 -11.75 14.51 -7.65
CA LEU A 397 -12.66 15.56 -7.21
C LEU A 397 -13.16 15.33 -5.76
N SER A 398 -13.40 14.07 -5.38
CA SER A 398 -13.90 13.74 -4.04
C SER A 398 -12.80 13.59 -2.99
N SER A 399 -11.59 13.18 -3.39
CA SER A 399 -10.48 12.86 -2.48
C SER A 399 -9.54 14.04 -2.24
N ALA A 400 -9.25 14.86 -3.26
CA ALA A 400 -8.33 15.99 -3.13
C ALA A 400 -8.75 16.98 -2.03
N PRO A 401 -10.05 17.32 -1.85
CA PRO A 401 -10.45 18.26 -0.80
C PRO A 401 -10.04 17.84 0.61
N PHE A 402 -9.91 16.54 0.88
CA PHE A 402 -9.57 16.01 2.21
C PHE A 402 -8.14 16.28 2.62
N VAL A 403 -7.26 16.52 1.65
CA VAL A 403 -5.87 16.92 1.91
C VAL A 403 -5.82 18.26 2.67
N LYS A 404 -6.87 19.09 2.58
CA LYS A 404 -6.98 20.37 3.26
C LYS A 404 -7.50 20.25 4.70
N GLU A 405 -8.01 19.08 5.09
CA GLU A 405 -8.64 18.92 6.39
C GLU A 405 -7.62 18.69 7.51
N PRO A 406 -7.71 19.44 8.64
CA PRO A 406 -6.76 19.30 9.75
C PRO A 406 -6.66 17.89 10.33
N HIS A 407 -7.79 17.16 10.37
CA HIS A 407 -7.84 15.79 10.90
C HIS A 407 -7.00 14.80 10.08
N LEU A 408 -6.95 14.97 8.75
CA LEU A 408 -6.14 14.11 7.89
C LEU A 408 -4.67 14.53 7.96
N MET A 409 -4.41 15.83 7.93
CA MET A 409 -3.05 16.40 8.07
C MET A 409 -2.36 15.89 9.34
N SER A 410 -3.05 15.88 10.50
CA SER A 410 -2.47 15.40 11.75
C SER A 410 -2.20 13.88 11.80
N ARG A 411 -2.80 13.11 10.89
CA ARG A 411 -2.73 11.64 10.87
C ARG A 411 -1.70 11.10 9.89
N ILE A 412 -1.29 11.89 8.90
CA ILE A 412 -0.39 11.50 7.81
C ILE A 412 0.93 12.26 7.94
N SER A 413 2.05 11.56 7.78
CA SER A 413 3.38 12.20 7.84
C SER A 413 3.64 13.13 6.64
N PRO A 414 4.43 14.20 6.78
CA PRO A 414 4.83 15.06 5.66
C PRO A 414 5.44 14.27 4.49
N LEU A 415 6.22 13.22 4.80
CA LEU A 415 6.83 12.34 3.80
C LEU A 415 5.79 11.57 2.98
N GLN A 416 4.63 11.26 3.54
CA GLN A 416 3.54 10.60 2.80
C GLN A 416 2.78 11.60 1.90
N PHE A 417 2.64 12.86 2.31
CA PHE A 417 2.08 13.90 1.43
C PHE A 417 2.94 14.16 0.20
N THR A 418 4.26 13.95 0.28
CA THR A 418 5.12 14.02 -0.91
C THR A 418 4.67 13.03 -2.00
N ARG A 419 4.16 11.85 -1.62
CA ARG A 419 3.61 10.87 -2.57
C ARG A 419 2.31 11.34 -3.21
N ILE A 420 1.44 12.00 -2.46
CA ILE A 420 0.19 12.56 -2.99
C ILE A 420 0.50 13.67 -4.01
N LEU A 421 1.42 14.58 -3.68
CA LEU A 421 1.90 15.62 -4.60
C LEU A 421 2.53 15.02 -5.87
N GLN A 422 3.35 13.98 -5.73
CA GLN A 422 3.89 13.24 -6.86
C GLN A 422 2.79 12.66 -7.74
N THR A 423 1.73 12.11 -7.14
CA THR A 423 0.58 11.60 -7.88
C THR A 423 -0.11 12.72 -8.66
N PHE A 424 -0.35 13.88 -8.03
CA PHE A 424 -0.98 15.04 -8.69
C PHE A 424 -0.18 15.47 -9.92
N ASN A 425 1.15 15.64 -9.77
CA ASN A 425 2.03 15.97 -10.88
C ASN A 425 1.96 14.88 -11.98
N LYS A 426 2.13 13.61 -11.62
CA LYS A 426 2.21 12.52 -12.59
C LYS A 426 0.92 12.31 -13.41
N ILE A 427 -0.25 12.45 -12.80
CA ILE A 427 -1.54 12.38 -13.51
C ILE A 427 -1.97 13.73 -14.08
N ARG A 428 -1.15 14.77 -13.88
CA ARG A 428 -1.36 16.15 -14.31
C ARG A 428 -2.66 16.74 -13.75
N TYR A 429 -2.97 16.51 -12.48
CA TYR A 429 -4.16 17.06 -11.82
C TYR A 429 -3.81 18.37 -11.10
N TYR A 430 -4.56 19.44 -11.38
CA TYR A 430 -4.34 20.75 -10.79
C TYR A 430 -5.51 21.16 -9.89
N ASP A 431 -5.24 21.25 -8.58
CA ASP A 431 -6.11 21.90 -7.59
C ASP A 431 -5.25 22.81 -6.70
N ARG A 432 -5.33 24.12 -6.94
CA ARG A 432 -4.47 25.13 -6.30
C ARG A 432 -4.47 25.02 -4.79
N GLU A 433 -5.64 24.97 -4.16
CA GLU A 433 -5.77 24.98 -2.71
C GLU A 433 -5.16 23.73 -2.07
N SER A 434 -5.31 22.57 -2.73
CA SER A 434 -4.71 21.31 -2.26
C SER A 434 -3.20 21.34 -2.35
N TYR A 435 -2.63 21.90 -3.42
CA TYR A 435 -1.18 22.10 -3.53
C TYR A 435 -0.65 23.02 -2.44
N GLU A 436 -1.25 24.20 -2.26
CA GLU A 436 -0.84 25.19 -1.25
C GLU A 436 -0.89 24.59 0.16
N SER A 437 -1.97 23.88 0.50
CA SER A 437 -2.15 23.23 1.81
C SER A 437 -1.09 22.16 2.08
N MET A 438 -0.79 21.30 1.09
CA MET A 438 0.27 20.29 1.24
C MET A 438 1.64 20.92 1.42
N LEU A 439 1.96 21.95 0.63
CA LEU A 439 3.26 22.63 0.70
C LEU A 439 3.45 23.36 2.03
N GLU A 440 2.39 23.98 2.57
CA GLU A 440 2.41 24.59 3.90
C GLU A 440 2.68 23.55 5.00
N TYR A 441 1.96 22.43 4.97
CA TYR A 441 2.16 21.34 5.93
C TYR A 441 3.57 20.74 5.83
N ILE A 442 4.07 20.48 4.62
CA ILE A 442 5.44 20.01 4.40
C ILE A 442 6.48 21.04 4.88
N SER A 443 6.22 22.35 4.72
CA SER A 443 7.11 23.41 5.19
C SER A 443 7.18 23.51 6.71
N SER A 444 6.12 23.08 7.42
CA SER A 444 6.06 23.09 8.89
C SER A 444 7.03 22.08 9.53
N ASP A 445 7.28 20.95 8.87
CA ASP A 445 8.28 19.94 9.27
C ASP A 445 9.28 19.69 8.13
N PHE A 446 9.97 20.77 7.74
CA PHE A 446 10.99 20.72 6.69
C PHE A 446 12.17 19.82 7.05
N SER A 447 12.45 19.62 8.35
CA SER A 447 13.50 18.73 8.86
C SER A 447 13.34 17.29 8.39
N ALA A 448 12.11 16.77 8.34
CA ALA A 448 11.86 15.42 7.85
C ALA A 448 12.22 15.29 6.35
N LEU A 449 11.92 16.32 5.55
CA LEU A 449 12.14 16.34 4.11
C LEU A 449 13.61 16.55 3.73
N SER A 450 14.33 17.42 4.45
CA SER A 450 15.73 17.77 4.12
C SER A 450 16.65 16.54 4.12
N THR A 451 16.38 15.54 4.97
CA THR A 451 17.14 14.28 5.00
C THR A 451 17.04 13.43 3.72
N ARG A 452 16.08 13.73 2.83
CA ARG A 452 15.78 12.96 1.62
C ARG A 452 15.69 13.88 0.40
N VAL A 453 16.85 14.29 -0.11
CA VAL A 453 16.97 15.25 -1.23
C VAL A 453 16.23 14.78 -2.48
N ASN A 454 16.17 13.48 -2.76
CA ASN A 454 15.34 12.93 -3.83
C ASN A 454 13.84 13.24 -3.68
N GLN A 455 13.31 13.17 -2.47
CA GLN A 455 11.90 13.50 -2.21
C GLN A 455 11.67 15.01 -2.27
N LEU A 456 12.64 15.81 -1.81
CA LEU A 456 12.62 17.26 -1.97
C LEU A 456 12.59 17.65 -3.46
N SER A 457 13.41 16.99 -4.29
CA SER A 457 13.41 17.16 -5.74
C SER A 457 12.04 16.90 -6.35
N ASP A 458 11.40 15.77 -6.00
CA ASP A 458 10.07 15.42 -6.51
C ASP A 458 8.99 16.43 -6.08
N VAL A 459 9.03 16.93 -4.84
CA VAL A 459 8.08 17.93 -4.32
C VAL A 459 8.28 19.28 -5.02
N LEU A 460 9.53 19.72 -5.15
CA LEU A 460 9.86 20.99 -5.78
C LEU A 460 9.47 20.96 -7.26
N LEU A 461 9.70 19.84 -7.95
CA LEU A 461 9.25 19.63 -9.32
C LEU A 461 7.74 19.73 -9.45
N ALA A 462 6.99 19.03 -8.60
CA ALA A 462 5.53 19.07 -8.62
C ALA A 462 4.98 20.49 -8.39
N ALA A 463 5.59 21.25 -7.47
CA ALA A 463 5.18 22.60 -7.15
C ALA A 463 5.54 23.62 -8.26
N ALA A 464 6.75 23.50 -8.82
CA ALA A 464 7.21 24.34 -9.91
C ALA A 464 6.39 24.10 -11.19
N ASP A 465 6.16 22.85 -11.56
CA ASP A 465 5.37 22.48 -12.75
C ASP A 465 3.89 22.87 -12.62
N ALA A 466 3.31 22.77 -11.43
CA ALA A 466 1.97 23.31 -11.17
C ALA A 466 1.93 24.85 -11.06
N ASN A 467 3.07 25.52 -10.99
CA ASN A 467 3.21 26.97 -10.83
C ASN A 467 2.43 27.54 -9.63
N VAL A 468 2.57 26.90 -8.47
CA VAL A 468 1.83 27.26 -7.24
C VAL A 468 2.62 28.29 -6.42
N GLN A 469 1.93 29.16 -5.68
CA GLN A 469 2.56 30.19 -4.87
C GLN A 469 2.92 29.65 -3.47
N ALA A 470 4.20 29.41 -3.21
CA ALA A 470 4.69 28.94 -1.90
C ALA A 470 6.06 29.55 -1.53
N HIS A 471 6.16 30.88 -1.57
CA HIS A 471 7.42 31.64 -1.41
C HIS A 471 8.28 31.20 -0.21
N ASN A 472 7.67 31.04 0.98
CA ASN A 472 8.40 30.63 2.19
C ASN A 472 9.00 29.24 2.06
N PHE A 473 8.27 28.30 1.45
CA PHE A 473 8.77 26.95 1.17
C PHE A 473 9.91 27.01 0.15
N TYR A 474 9.73 27.71 -0.97
CA TYR A 474 10.74 27.83 -2.02
C TYR A 474 12.05 28.44 -1.53
N LYS A 475 11.97 29.50 -0.71
CA LYS A 475 13.16 30.13 -0.12
C LYS A 475 13.93 29.17 0.78
N LYS A 476 13.25 28.39 1.62
CA LYS A 476 13.86 27.34 2.46
C LYS A 476 14.53 26.27 1.60
N CYS A 477 13.83 25.80 0.56
CA CYS A 477 14.34 24.79 -0.37
C CYS A 477 15.61 25.28 -1.09
N ALA A 478 15.57 26.48 -1.68
CA ALA A 478 16.70 27.05 -2.40
C ALA A 478 17.94 27.18 -1.51
N ALA A 479 17.79 27.76 -0.32
CA ALA A 479 18.89 27.90 0.64
C ALA A 479 19.50 26.53 1.03
N TYR A 480 18.65 25.54 1.31
CA TYR A 480 19.12 24.18 1.63
C TYR A 480 19.85 23.52 0.45
N ILE A 481 19.30 23.63 -0.76
CA ILE A 481 19.88 23.03 -1.98
C ILE A 481 21.24 23.66 -2.28
N TYR A 482 21.38 24.99 -2.14
CA TYR A 482 22.64 25.68 -2.41
C TYR A 482 23.75 25.24 -1.45
N GLU A 483 23.48 25.20 -0.15
CA GLU A 483 24.48 24.72 0.81
C GLU A 483 24.81 23.24 0.58
N PHE A 484 23.80 22.39 0.36
CA PHE A 484 23.99 20.97 0.09
C PHE A 484 24.88 20.71 -1.15
N PHE A 485 24.62 21.37 -2.27
CA PHE A 485 25.40 21.17 -3.50
C PHE A 485 26.75 21.89 -3.50
N LYS A 486 26.91 22.95 -2.71
CA LYS A 486 28.21 23.56 -2.45
C LYS A 486 29.13 22.59 -1.69
N GLU A 487 28.62 21.89 -0.67
CA GLU A 487 29.39 20.84 0.01
C GLU A 487 29.77 19.69 -0.92
N ILE A 488 28.85 19.24 -1.76
CA ILE A 488 29.12 18.17 -2.75
C ILE A 488 30.22 18.60 -3.73
N HIS A 489 30.11 19.80 -4.31
CA HIS A 489 31.07 20.30 -5.28
C HIS A 489 32.48 20.38 -4.69
N LEU A 490 32.62 20.76 -3.42
CA LEU A 490 33.91 20.82 -2.74
C LEU A 490 34.56 19.44 -2.48
N GLN A 491 33.78 18.35 -2.47
CA GLN A 491 34.22 17.02 -2.04
C GLN A 491 34.33 15.98 -3.17
N VAL A 492 33.70 16.24 -4.32
CA VAL A 492 33.64 15.28 -5.42
C VAL A 492 34.86 15.40 -6.33
N THR A 493 35.52 14.25 -6.58
CA THR A 493 36.41 14.07 -7.73
C THR A 493 35.65 13.38 -8.86
N ASP A 494 35.97 13.71 -10.11
CA ASP A 494 35.23 13.25 -11.29
C ASP A 494 35.05 11.71 -11.32
N ASP A 495 36.07 10.94 -10.94
CA ASP A 495 36.05 9.46 -11.03
C ASP A 495 35.04 8.76 -10.11
N ASN A 496 34.56 9.40 -9.03
CA ASN A 496 33.67 8.78 -8.04
C ASN A 496 32.35 9.52 -7.79
N MET A 497 32.04 10.55 -8.59
CA MET A 497 30.87 11.42 -8.38
C MET A 497 29.54 10.66 -8.23
N ILE A 498 29.22 9.74 -9.13
CA ILE A 498 27.92 9.03 -9.10
C ILE A 498 27.76 8.23 -7.80
N LYS A 499 28.80 7.48 -7.38
CA LYS A 499 28.73 6.69 -6.14
C LYS A 499 28.56 7.59 -4.92
N TYR A 500 29.23 8.75 -4.92
CA TYR A 500 29.09 9.73 -3.85
C TYR A 500 27.66 10.30 -3.79
N LEU A 501 27.08 10.68 -4.93
CA LEU A 501 25.70 11.16 -5.02
C LEU A 501 24.69 10.07 -4.56
N GLU A 502 24.88 8.83 -5.00
CA GLU A 502 24.03 7.70 -4.61
C GLU A 502 24.07 7.43 -3.09
N SER A 503 25.24 7.58 -2.45
CA SER A 503 25.38 7.46 -0.99
C SER A 503 24.56 8.50 -0.23
N ARG A 504 24.31 9.66 -0.85
CA ARG A 504 23.47 10.76 -0.35
C ARG A 504 22.03 10.70 -0.88
N ARG A 505 21.64 9.62 -1.57
CA ARG A 505 20.32 9.44 -2.19
C ARG A 505 19.97 10.52 -3.22
N VAL A 506 20.95 10.94 -4.01
CA VAL A 506 20.77 11.86 -5.13
C VAL A 506 21.07 11.11 -6.41
N TRP A 507 20.13 11.10 -7.34
CA TRP A 507 20.30 10.52 -8.68
C TRP A 507 20.47 11.62 -9.73
N PRO A 508 21.09 11.33 -10.90
CA PRO A 508 21.27 12.30 -11.98
C PRO A 508 20.00 13.08 -12.36
N ARG A 509 18.86 12.38 -12.40
CA ARG A 509 17.54 13.00 -12.65
C ARG A 509 17.18 14.09 -11.64
N ASP A 510 17.58 13.93 -10.38
CA ASP A 510 17.20 14.85 -9.31
C ASP A 510 17.94 16.19 -9.53
N ILE A 511 19.15 16.15 -10.07
CA ILE A 511 19.93 17.35 -10.43
C ILE A 511 19.22 18.12 -11.55
N ALA A 512 18.75 17.43 -12.60
CA ALA A 512 17.99 18.04 -13.69
C ALA A 512 16.67 18.65 -13.18
N ASN A 513 15.92 17.88 -12.38
CA ASN A 513 14.65 18.30 -11.80
C ASN A 513 14.81 19.53 -10.89
N LEU A 514 15.79 19.52 -9.99
CA LEU A 514 16.08 20.65 -9.10
C LEU A 514 16.51 21.89 -9.89
N SER A 515 17.40 21.73 -10.88
CA SER A 515 17.88 22.84 -11.71
C SER A 515 16.74 23.50 -12.47
N TRP A 516 15.88 22.70 -13.10
CA TRP A 516 14.72 23.20 -13.82
C TRP A 516 13.71 23.85 -12.87
N SER A 517 13.40 23.22 -11.75
CA SER A 517 12.41 23.74 -10.79
C SER A 517 12.84 25.09 -10.21
N LEU A 518 14.11 25.23 -9.81
CA LEU A 518 14.65 26.51 -9.35
C LEU A 518 14.71 27.57 -10.45
N THR A 519 14.81 27.15 -11.72
CA THR A 519 14.76 28.08 -12.86
C THR A 519 13.34 28.60 -13.09
N VAL A 520 12.35 27.72 -13.11
CA VAL A 520 10.92 28.09 -13.20
C VAL A 520 10.57 29.07 -12.08
N LEU A 521 10.97 28.74 -10.85
CA LEU A 521 10.75 29.54 -9.64
C LEU A 521 11.66 30.78 -9.51
N GLU A 522 12.50 31.08 -10.50
CA GLU A 522 13.37 32.27 -10.58
C GLU A 522 14.53 32.36 -9.57
N TYR A 523 14.85 31.28 -8.88
CA TYR A 523 15.99 31.22 -7.93
C TYR A 523 17.35 31.06 -8.64
N HIS A 524 17.37 30.69 -9.92
CA HIS A 524 18.60 30.51 -10.71
C HIS A 524 19.45 31.80 -10.92
N ARG A 525 18.90 32.99 -10.66
CA ARG A 525 19.54 34.30 -10.94
C ARG A 525 20.63 34.70 -9.94
N THR A 526 21.23 33.75 -9.24
CA THR A 526 22.25 33.98 -8.20
C THR A 526 23.49 33.13 -8.45
N SER A 527 24.65 33.56 -7.96
CA SER A 527 25.88 32.77 -8.07
C SER A 527 25.83 31.48 -7.26
N GLU A 528 24.93 31.38 -6.28
CA GLU A 528 24.70 30.19 -5.44
C GLU A 528 24.12 29.03 -6.25
N PHE A 529 23.55 29.29 -7.43
CA PHE A 529 23.04 28.27 -8.34
C PHE A 529 24.16 27.51 -9.08
N ILE A 530 25.36 28.10 -9.19
CA ILE A 530 26.48 27.56 -9.98
C ILE A 530 26.87 26.13 -9.58
N PRO A 531 27.04 25.77 -8.28
CA PRO A 531 27.42 24.42 -7.89
C PRO A 531 26.44 23.34 -8.38
N LEU A 532 25.15 23.64 -8.39
CA LEU A 532 24.12 22.70 -8.85
C LEU A 532 24.19 22.51 -10.37
N ILE A 533 24.18 23.61 -11.15
CA ILE A 533 24.15 23.52 -12.61
C ILE A 533 25.46 22.96 -13.18
N GLN A 534 26.59 23.18 -12.51
CA GLN A 534 27.90 22.70 -12.95
C GLN A 534 27.98 21.16 -12.94
N LEU A 535 27.24 20.48 -12.06
CA LEU A 535 27.20 19.00 -12.06
C LEU A 535 26.63 18.43 -13.36
N LEU A 536 25.74 19.16 -14.04
CA LEU A 536 25.17 18.72 -15.32
C LEU A 536 26.20 18.70 -16.45
N LEU A 537 27.38 19.34 -16.30
CA LEU A 537 28.47 19.24 -17.27
C LEU A 537 29.22 17.91 -17.17
N SER A 538 29.03 17.13 -16.10
CA SER A 538 29.81 15.92 -15.90
C SER A 538 29.46 14.84 -16.94
N PRO A 539 30.47 14.22 -17.58
CA PRO A 539 30.26 13.18 -18.59
C PRO A 539 29.58 11.92 -18.04
N GLN A 540 29.56 11.73 -16.71
CA GLN A 540 28.86 10.60 -16.07
C GLN A 540 27.36 10.83 -15.90
N ILE A 541 26.90 12.09 -15.91
CA ILE A 541 25.49 12.46 -15.77
C ILE A 541 24.80 12.50 -17.13
N VAL A 542 25.44 13.13 -18.13
CA VAL A 542 24.90 13.31 -19.49
C VAL A 542 24.19 12.05 -20.03
N PRO A 543 24.83 10.86 -20.14
CA PRO A 543 24.20 9.68 -20.75
C PRO A 543 23.08 9.05 -19.90
N LYS A 544 22.90 9.47 -18.64
CA LYS A 544 21.90 8.87 -17.73
C LYS A 544 20.55 9.58 -17.74
N LEU A 545 20.45 10.74 -18.38
CA LEU A 545 19.21 11.52 -18.44
C LEU A 545 18.30 11.03 -19.58
N THR A 546 16.99 11.05 -19.31
CA THR A 546 15.91 10.80 -20.27
C THR A 546 15.66 12.02 -21.16
N ALA A 547 14.92 11.88 -22.26
CA ALA A 547 14.68 13.00 -23.17
C ALA A 547 13.97 14.19 -22.48
N SER A 548 12.94 13.93 -21.66
CA SER A 548 12.28 14.98 -20.87
C SER A 548 13.24 15.69 -19.92
N GLU A 549 14.14 14.96 -19.24
CA GLU A 549 15.16 15.57 -18.37
C GLU A 549 16.18 16.39 -19.18
N VAL A 550 16.56 15.92 -20.37
CA VAL A 550 17.42 16.66 -21.31
C VAL A 550 16.74 17.98 -21.75
N GLU A 551 15.44 17.95 -22.08
CA GLU A 551 14.67 19.16 -22.40
C GLU A 551 14.63 20.14 -21.22
N MET A 552 14.39 19.64 -20.01
CA MET A 552 14.43 20.44 -18.79
C MET A 552 15.79 21.13 -18.60
N VAL A 553 16.89 20.41 -18.85
CA VAL A 553 18.24 21.00 -18.81
C VAL A 553 18.43 22.06 -19.89
N LEU A 554 17.92 21.83 -21.11
CA LEU A 554 17.99 22.83 -22.19
C LEU A 554 17.17 24.09 -21.87
N HIS A 555 15.97 23.95 -21.29
CA HIS A 555 15.17 25.09 -20.84
C HIS A 555 15.88 25.88 -19.74
N CYS A 556 16.50 25.16 -18.79
CA CYS A 556 17.33 25.76 -17.74
C CYS A 556 18.52 26.55 -18.34
N ALA A 557 19.24 25.94 -19.28
CA ALA A 557 20.38 26.55 -19.96
C ALA A 557 19.96 27.81 -20.73
N GLU A 558 18.87 27.74 -21.51
CA GLU A 558 18.36 28.90 -22.27
C GLU A 558 17.97 30.04 -21.33
N ALA A 559 17.24 29.77 -20.25
CA ALA A 559 16.90 30.78 -19.26
C ALA A 559 18.14 31.41 -18.61
N CYS A 560 19.15 30.61 -18.24
CA CYS A 560 20.40 31.13 -17.69
C CYS A 560 21.16 32.03 -18.69
N ILE A 561 21.19 31.68 -19.98
CA ILE A 561 21.85 32.50 -21.02
C ILE A 561 21.18 33.87 -21.15
N ILE A 562 19.85 33.91 -21.04
CA ILE A 562 19.06 35.13 -21.29
C ILE A 562 18.94 35.99 -20.04
N GLU A 563 18.67 35.37 -18.89
CA GLU A 563 18.34 36.07 -17.64
C GLU A 563 19.57 36.39 -16.78
N CYS A 564 20.67 35.63 -16.91
CA CYS A 564 21.84 35.74 -16.02
C CYS A 564 23.06 36.42 -16.68
N THR A 565 22.83 37.42 -17.54
CA THR A 565 23.90 38.19 -18.22
C THR A 565 24.89 38.84 -17.25
N ASN A 566 24.46 39.14 -16.03
CA ASN A 566 25.29 39.72 -14.97
C ASN A 566 26.17 38.70 -14.22
N ILE A 567 26.07 37.40 -14.53
CA ILE A 567 26.84 36.32 -13.89
C ILE A 567 27.62 35.54 -14.96
N PRO A 568 28.80 36.03 -15.40
CA PRO A 568 29.51 35.49 -16.56
C PRO A 568 29.82 33.98 -16.46
N LYS A 569 30.19 33.50 -15.27
CA LYS A 569 30.49 32.09 -15.03
C LYS A 569 29.27 31.19 -15.28
N LEU A 570 28.08 31.62 -14.83
CA LEU A 570 26.84 30.87 -15.03
C LEU A 570 26.44 30.84 -16.50
N MET A 571 26.59 31.97 -17.20
CA MET A 571 26.32 32.07 -18.63
C MET A 571 27.21 31.12 -19.47
N LEU A 572 28.51 31.05 -19.17
CA LEU A 572 29.44 30.13 -19.84
C LEU A 572 29.04 28.66 -19.63
N ILE A 573 28.75 28.27 -18.39
CA ILE A 573 28.26 26.92 -18.06
C ILE A 573 26.98 26.60 -18.85
N ALA A 574 26.04 27.55 -18.92
CA ALA A 574 24.79 27.37 -19.64
C ALA A 574 24.99 27.23 -21.16
N GLN A 575 25.95 27.94 -21.76
CA GLN A 575 26.31 27.77 -23.17
C GLN A 575 26.87 26.38 -23.45
N ASP A 576 27.76 25.88 -22.60
CA ASP A 576 28.33 24.53 -22.71
C ASP A 576 27.24 23.46 -22.59
N LEU A 577 26.35 23.60 -21.60
CA LEU A 577 25.19 22.71 -21.43
C LEU A 577 24.29 22.72 -22.65
N SER A 578 23.99 23.89 -23.20
CA SER A 578 23.18 24.02 -24.42
C SER A 578 23.80 23.24 -25.58
N GLN A 579 25.12 23.29 -25.76
CA GLN A 579 25.79 22.54 -26.83
C GLN A 579 25.80 21.03 -26.59
N ILE A 580 26.12 20.58 -25.38
CA ILE A 580 26.22 19.15 -25.02
C ILE A 580 24.84 18.49 -25.14
N TYR A 581 23.83 19.07 -24.51
CA TYR A 581 22.51 18.48 -24.42
C TYR A 581 21.71 18.59 -25.72
N ASN A 582 21.98 19.58 -26.59
CA ASN A 582 21.40 19.58 -27.94
C ASN A 582 21.92 18.43 -28.80
N LYS A 583 23.23 18.12 -28.71
CA LYS A 583 23.80 16.94 -29.41
C LYS A 583 23.17 15.65 -28.89
N GLN A 584 23.04 15.52 -27.57
CA GLN A 584 22.38 14.36 -26.97
C GLN A 584 20.92 14.23 -27.40
N LEU A 585 20.17 15.33 -27.40
CA LEU A 585 18.77 15.33 -27.83
C LEU A 585 18.63 14.90 -29.30
N GLN A 586 19.53 15.35 -30.17
CA GLN A 586 19.56 14.92 -31.58
C GLN A 586 19.90 13.42 -31.71
N GLN A 587 20.83 12.91 -30.92
CA GLN A 587 21.14 11.48 -30.89
C GLN A 587 19.92 10.66 -30.48
N ILE A 588 19.24 11.04 -29.38
CA ILE A 588 18.01 10.38 -28.91
C ILE A 588 16.93 10.37 -30.00
N LYS A 589 16.75 11.48 -30.71
CA LYS A 589 15.79 11.57 -31.83
C LYS A 589 16.16 10.63 -32.98
N ASN A 590 17.41 10.63 -33.41
CA ASN A 590 17.89 9.79 -34.49
C ASN A 590 17.76 8.30 -34.18
N ASP A 591 18.06 7.92 -32.94
CA ASP A 591 17.96 6.52 -32.49
C ASP A 591 16.49 6.07 -32.47
N TYR A 592 15.58 6.93 -32.03
CA TYR A 592 14.15 6.64 -32.08
C TYR A 592 13.61 6.51 -33.50
N ASP A 593 13.96 7.43 -34.41
CA ASP A 593 13.51 7.38 -35.80
C ASP A 593 13.97 6.09 -36.51
N LYS A 594 15.17 5.61 -36.19
CA LYS A 594 15.66 4.29 -36.65
C LYS A 594 14.80 3.14 -36.11
N MET A 595 14.49 3.15 -34.81
CA MET A 595 13.64 2.12 -34.20
C MET A 595 12.25 2.07 -34.84
N LEU A 596 11.62 3.23 -35.12
CA LEU A 596 10.34 3.27 -35.82
C LEU A 596 10.41 2.74 -37.25
N ALA A 597 11.51 3.00 -37.96
CA ALA A 597 11.70 2.48 -39.31
C ALA A 597 11.80 0.95 -39.31
N GLU A 598 12.46 0.36 -38.30
CA GLU A 598 12.61 -1.09 -38.10
C GLU A 598 11.28 -1.78 -37.69
N GLU A 599 10.49 -1.16 -36.80
CA GLU A 599 9.16 -1.68 -36.42
C GLU A 599 8.19 -1.72 -37.61
N ASN A 600 8.13 -0.63 -38.40
CA ASN A 600 7.26 -0.56 -39.59
C ASN A 600 7.69 -1.55 -40.69
N TYR A 601 8.99 -1.85 -40.80
CA TYR A 601 9.50 -2.87 -41.72
C TYR A 601 9.05 -4.27 -41.29
N ASN A 602 9.13 -4.61 -40.00
CA ASN A 602 8.70 -5.90 -39.48
C ASN A 602 7.18 -6.12 -39.52
N ASP A 603 6.38 -5.07 -39.33
CA ASP A 603 4.92 -5.14 -39.50
C ASP A 603 4.52 -5.37 -40.97
N SER A 604 5.28 -4.82 -41.93
CA SER A 604 5.04 -5.05 -43.36
C SER A 604 5.29 -6.50 -43.77
N VAL A 605 6.33 -7.14 -43.21
CA VAL A 605 6.71 -8.54 -43.51
C VAL A 605 5.76 -9.55 -42.86
N ASN A 606 5.22 -9.24 -41.67
CA ASN A 606 4.32 -10.15 -40.92
C ASN A 606 2.83 -10.03 -41.26
N SER A 607 2.43 -9.02 -42.06
CA SER A 607 1.03 -8.79 -42.47
C SER A 607 0.43 -9.86 -43.41
N THR A 608 1.20 -10.85 -43.85
CA THR A 608 0.73 -11.94 -44.74
C THR A 608 0.27 -13.21 -44.01
N LYS A 609 0.25 -13.26 -42.67
CA LYS A 609 -0.24 -14.43 -41.92
C LYS A 609 -1.31 -14.05 -40.88
N SER A 610 -2.54 -14.45 -41.22
CA SER A 610 -3.75 -14.70 -40.41
C SER A 610 -4.40 -13.56 -39.58
N ALA A 611 -5.57 -13.12 -40.08
CA ALA A 611 -6.48 -12.17 -39.45
C ALA A 611 -7.43 -12.79 -38.39
N GLY A 612 -7.03 -13.87 -37.70
CA GLY A 612 -7.95 -14.72 -36.92
C GLY A 612 -7.74 -14.83 -35.41
N SER A 613 -6.70 -14.24 -34.81
CA SER A 613 -6.41 -14.41 -33.39
C SER A 613 -5.72 -13.19 -32.78
N ARG A 614 -6.49 -12.17 -32.40
CA ARG A 614 -5.99 -10.99 -31.66
C ARG A 614 -6.59 -10.88 -30.25
N ILE A 615 -6.83 -12.03 -29.61
CA ILE A 615 -7.22 -12.11 -28.21
C ILE A 615 -6.36 -13.22 -27.60
N TYR A 616 -5.21 -12.84 -27.01
CA TYR A 616 -4.23 -13.68 -26.29
C TYR A 616 -3.27 -14.57 -27.11
N SER A 617 -2.07 -14.04 -27.40
CA SER A 617 -0.73 -14.68 -27.37
C SER A 617 0.28 -13.64 -27.88
N HIS A 618 1.57 -13.57 -27.54
CA HIS A 618 2.46 -14.32 -26.66
C HIS A 618 3.62 -13.36 -26.28
N ASN A 619 4.10 -13.39 -25.04
CA ASN A 619 5.45 -13.86 -24.71
C ASN A 619 6.55 -13.49 -25.73
N GLU A 620 7.15 -12.31 -25.55
CA GLU A 620 8.58 -12.14 -25.78
C GLU A 620 9.27 -11.56 -24.54
N LYS A 621 10.52 -11.98 -24.39
CA LYS A 621 11.28 -12.11 -23.16
C LYS A 621 11.80 -10.78 -22.62
N ARG A 622 11.85 -10.75 -21.28
CA ARG A 622 12.84 -10.12 -20.38
C ARG A 622 13.15 -8.62 -20.57
N ASP A 623 13.16 -7.97 -19.40
CA ASP A 623 13.62 -6.62 -19.12
C ASP A 623 12.66 -5.47 -19.42
N GLY A 624 12.10 -4.93 -18.33
CA GLY A 624 11.87 -3.50 -18.14
C GLY A 624 10.60 -2.86 -18.72
N PRO A 625 10.19 -1.69 -18.18
CA PRO A 625 9.05 -0.88 -18.62
C PRO A 625 9.35 -0.13 -19.94
N TRP A 626 9.90 -0.80 -20.94
CA TRP A 626 10.43 -0.15 -22.14
C TRP A 626 9.32 0.43 -23.05
N ILE A 627 8.15 -0.22 -23.11
CA ILE A 627 7.04 0.26 -23.96
C ILE A 627 6.31 1.49 -23.36
N SER A 628 6.39 1.70 -22.04
CA SER A 628 5.79 2.89 -21.40
C SER A 628 6.71 4.11 -21.39
N ARG A 629 8.03 3.90 -21.36
CA ARG A 629 8.98 5.01 -21.48
C ARG A 629 9.02 5.54 -22.91
N HIS A 630 9.03 4.66 -23.91
CA HIS A 630 9.17 5.10 -25.31
C HIS A 630 7.86 5.63 -25.95
N GLN A 631 6.68 5.23 -25.44
CA GLN A 631 5.42 5.87 -25.83
C GLN A 631 5.21 7.25 -25.19
N SER A 632 5.82 7.55 -24.02
CA SER A 632 5.85 8.94 -23.51
C SER A 632 6.82 9.80 -24.32
N LEU A 633 7.97 9.22 -24.72
CA LEU A 633 9.07 9.91 -25.39
C LEU A 633 8.74 10.53 -26.76
N TYR A 634 7.74 10.03 -27.50
CA TYR A 634 7.24 10.71 -28.73
C TYR A 634 5.99 11.58 -28.52
N SER A 635 5.37 11.50 -27.34
CA SER A 635 4.36 12.48 -26.94
C SER A 635 5.00 13.84 -26.58
N GLU A 636 6.28 13.82 -26.22
CA GLU A 636 7.09 14.95 -25.75
C GLU A 636 7.47 15.92 -26.88
N PHE A 637 7.97 15.44 -28.03
CA PHE A 637 8.25 16.34 -29.16
C PHE A 637 7.01 16.77 -29.92
N HIS A 638 6.14 15.81 -30.25
CA HIS A 638 5.03 16.00 -31.17
C HIS A 638 3.89 15.07 -30.82
N SER A 639 3.08 15.42 -29.81
CA SER A 639 1.77 14.78 -29.73
C SER A 639 1.11 14.89 -31.11
N ARG A 640 0.65 13.76 -31.67
CA ARG A 640 -0.11 13.74 -32.94
C ARG A 640 -1.24 14.78 -32.90
N GLY A 641 -1.75 15.09 -31.71
CA GLY A 641 -2.62 16.21 -31.39
C GLY A 641 -2.05 17.59 -31.74
N ARG A 642 -0.88 17.98 -31.23
CA ARG A 642 -0.20 19.26 -31.55
C ARG A 642 0.07 19.41 -33.04
N LEU A 643 0.53 18.35 -33.69
CA LEU A 643 0.73 18.30 -35.14
C LEU A 643 -0.57 18.51 -35.94
N ARG A 644 -1.63 17.80 -35.54
CA ARG A 644 -2.95 17.90 -36.15
C ARG A 644 -3.54 19.30 -35.94
N ALA A 645 -3.44 19.84 -34.73
CA ALA A 645 -3.88 21.19 -34.39
C ALA A 645 -3.14 22.23 -35.22
N SER A 646 -1.80 22.15 -35.31
CA SER A 646 -0.98 23.04 -36.15
C SER A 646 -1.46 23.07 -37.60
N ARG A 647 -1.66 21.90 -38.23
CA ARG A 647 -2.19 21.83 -39.61
C ARG A 647 -3.60 22.41 -39.74
N GLN A 648 -4.48 22.14 -38.78
CA GLN A 648 -5.85 22.66 -38.80
C GLN A 648 -5.89 24.17 -38.61
N ILE A 649 -5.07 24.71 -37.70
CA ILE A 649 -4.93 26.15 -37.50
C ILE A 649 -4.39 26.79 -38.77
N GLN A 650 -3.32 26.24 -39.36
CA GLN A 650 -2.76 26.72 -40.61
C GLN A 650 -3.81 26.77 -41.73
N ASN A 651 -4.58 25.69 -41.90
CA ASN A 651 -5.65 25.65 -42.89
C ASN A 651 -6.71 26.72 -42.59
N THR A 652 -7.09 26.91 -41.33
CA THR A 652 -8.10 27.91 -40.94
C THR A 652 -7.59 29.33 -41.21
N LEU A 653 -6.32 29.62 -40.90
CA LEU A 653 -5.68 30.91 -41.20
C LEU A 653 -5.62 31.19 -42.71
N LYS A 654 -5.34 30.18 -43.55
CA LYS A 654 -5.47 30.31 -45.02
C LYS A 654 -6.90 30.65 -45.45
N HIS A 655 -7.91 30.03 -44.83
CA HIS A 655 -9.32 30.38 -45.05
C HIS A 655 -9.69 31.78 -44.51
N MET A 656 -8.82 32.42 -43.73
CA MET A 656 -8.95 33.81 -43.30
C MET A 656 -8.12 34.78 -44.16
N GLY A 657 -7.43 34.28 -45.19
CA GLY A 657 -6.60 35.11 -46.09
C GLY A 657 -5.14 35.30 -45.65
N ILE A 658 -4.70 34.61 -44.60
CA ILE A 658 -3.31 34.66 -44.14
C ILE A 658 -2.56 33.48 -44.75
N GLU A 659 -1.62 33.78 -45.65
CA GLU A 659 -0.84 32.76 -46.37
C GLU A 659 0.65 32.74 -45.93
N ASP A 660 1.16 33.86 -45.42
CA ASP A 660 2.55 34.06 -45.03
C ASP A 660 2.87 33.48 -43.64
N MET A 661 2.90 32.15 -43.56
CA MET A 661 3.17 31.41 -42.33
C MET A 661 4.30 30.40 -42.48
N LEU A 662 5.26 30.43 -41.56
CA LEU A 662 6.26 29.39 -41.35
C LEU A 662 5.82 28.49 -40.19
N CYS A 663 5.98 27.18 -40.34
CA CYS A 663 5.64 26.24 -39.28
C CYS A 663 6.90 25.82 -38.53
N ARG A 664 6.77 25.65 -37.21
CA ARG A 664 7.82 25.07 -36.33
C ARG A 664 9.15 25.81 -36.41
N VAL A 665 9.09 27.12 -36.18
CA VAL A 665 10.28 27.96 -36.13
C VAL A 665 10.88 27.86 -34.74
N THR A 666 12.18 27.59 -34.64
CA THR A 666 12.93 27.74 -33.39
C THR A 666 13.42 29.19 -33.26
N PRO A 667 13.35 29.80 -32.06
CA PRO A 667 13.87 31.15 -31.83
C PRO A 667 15.36 31.32 -32.21
N HIS A 668 16.15 30.26 -31.99
CA HIS A 668 17.53 30.13 -32.44
C HIS A 668 17.91 28.64 -32.57
N PHE A 669 19.09 28.36 -33.14
CA PHE A 669 19.57 27.00 -33.48
C PHE A 669 19.54 26.01 -32.31
N SER A 670 19.77 26.48 -31.09
CA SER A 670 19.88 25.67 -29.87
C SER A 670 18.69 25.77 -28.92
N SER A 671 17.60 26.45 -29.33
CA SER A 671 16.45 26.68 -28.45
C SER A 671 15.61 25.41 -28.30
N PRO A 672 15.29 24.96 -27.07
CA PRO A 672 14.29 23.93 -26.81
C PRO A 672 12.86 24.40 -27.12
N ASN A 673 12.63 25.71 -27.23
CA ASN A 673 11.32 26.29 -27.49
C ASN A 673 10.98 26.27 -29.00
N ILE A 674 9.72 26.01 -29.32
CA ILE A 674 9.22 25.97 -30.71
C ILE A 674 8.02 26.90 -30.85
N ILE A 675 8.08 27.77 -31.87
CA ILE A 675 6.95 28.56 -32.36
C ILE A 675 6.24 27.72 -33.44
N ASP A 676 5.06 27.19 -33.13
CA ASP A 676 4.37 26.26 -34.04
C ASP A 676 3.93 26.92 -35.34
N ILE A 677 3.49 28.19 -35.28
CA ILE A 677 3.11 29.00 -36.44
C ILE A 677 3.73 30.38 -36.26
N CYS A 678 4.65 30.74 -37.14
CA CYS A 678 5.30 32.04 -37.20
C CYS A 678 4.77 32.82 -38.40
N PHE A 679 4.40 34.08 -38.21
CA PHE A 679 3.93 34.93 -39.29
C PHE A 679 5.14 35.58 -39.95
N SER A 680 5.51 35.17 -41.16
CA SER A 680 6.83 35.51 -41.74
C SER A 680 7.00 36.99 -42.06
N LYS A 681 5.91 37.71 -42.33
CA LYS A 681 5.91 39.17 -42.56
C LYS A 681 5.94 39.98 -41.27
N GLU A 682 5.66 39.35 -40.13
CA GLU A 682 5.60 39.98 -38.82
C GLU A 682 6.85 39.64 -38.02
N HIS A 683 7.59 40.66 -37.58
CA HIS A 683 8.84 40.42 -36.87
C HIS A 683 8.58 39.73 -35.51
N LYS A 684 9.04 38.48 -35.37
CA LYS A 684 8.98 37.67 -34.13
C LYS A 684 7.58 37.55 -33.51
N LYS A 685 6.56 37.35 -34.34
CA LYS A 685 5.18 37.05 -33.89
C LYS A 685 4.78 35.63 -34.25
N GLY A 686 4.09 34.95 -33.35
CA GLY A 686 3.64 33.59 -33.63
C GLY A 686 2.63 33.01 -32.65
N ILE A 687 2.14 31.81 -32.98
CA ILE A 687 1.26 31.00 -32.16
C ILE A 687 2.06 29.80 -31.64
N VAL A 688 1.94 29.55 -30.34
CA VAL A 688 2.48 28.37 -29.65
C VAL A 688 1.32 27.45 -29.28
N ILE A 689 1.43 26.18 -29.62
CA ILE A 689 0.39 25.19 -29.38
C ILE A 689 0.78 24.32 -28.19
N LEU A 690 -0.01 24.39 -27.13
CA LEU A 690 0.24 23.69 -25.87
C LEU A 690 -0.31 22.26 -25.94
N GLY A 691 0.59 21.28 -25.85
CA GLY A 691 0.27 19.85 -25.76
C GLY A 691 0.07 19.37 -24.33
N GLY A 692 -0.13 18.06 -24.12
CA GLY A 692 -0.39 17.47 -22.79
C GLY A 692 0.65 17.83 -21.71
N ASN A 693 1.94 17.97 -22.08
CA ASN A 693 3.02 18.31 -21.14
C ASN A 693 3.03 19.80 -20.74
N PHE A 694 2.33 20.64 -21.48
CA PHE A 694 2.18 22.07 -21.19
C PHE A 694 0.90 22.35 -20.40
N LEU A 695 -0.02 21.37 -20.36
CA LEU A 695 -1.35 21.51 -19.79
C LEU A 695 -1.48 20.67 -18.53
N MET A 696 -2.32 21.11 -17.60
CA MET A 696 -2.82 20.25 -16.53
C MET A 696 -4.34 20.13 -16.64
N ARG A 697 -4.86 19.10 -15.97
CA ARG A 697 -6.27 18.81 -15.82
C ARG A 697 -6.84 19.70 -14.74
N ASP A 698 -7.88 20.44 -15.09
CA ASP A 698 -8.63 21.26 -14.15
C ASP A 698 -9.33 20.41 -13.09
N SER A 699 -9.33 20.87 -11.84
CA SER A 699 -9.92 20.13 -10.73
C SER A 699 -11.43 19.95 -10.83
N HIS A 700 -12.14 20.86 -11.51
CA HIS A 700 -13.60 20.84 -11.63
C HIS A 700 -14.06 19.98 -12.82
N THR A 701 -13.48 20.18 -14.01
CA THR A 701 -13.92 19.45 -15.21
C THR A 701 -13.11 18.19 -15.51
N GLY A 702 -11.86 18.12 -15.04
CA GLY A 702 -10.93 17.02 -15.35
C GLY A 702 -10.29 17.11 -16.75
N ASP A 703 -10.62 18.18 -17.48
CA ASP A 703 -10.12 18.44 -18.83
C ASP A 703 -8.77 19.15 -18.81
N TRP A 704 -7.98 18.95 -19.87
CA TRP A 704 -6.68 19.58 -20.08
C TRP A 704 -6.78 21.07 -20.44
N ASN A 705 -7.26 21.88 -19.50
CA ASN A 705 -7.58 23.30 -19.73
C ASN A 705 -6.72 24.25 -18.89
N TYR A 706 -6.00 23.75 -17.87
CA TYR A 706 -5.07 24.59 -17.11
C TYR A 706 -3.80 24.82 -17.93
N MET A 707 -3.58 26.08 -18.33
CA MET A 707 -2.46 26.48 -19.19
C MET A 707 -1.30 27.13 -18.43
N GLU A 708 -1.50 27.63 -17.22
CA GLU A 708 -0.46 28.37 -16.47
C GLU A 708 0.51 27.45 -15.71
N THR A 709 1.06 26.45 -16.39
CA THR A 709 2.06 25.52 -15.82
C THR A 709 3.45 26.14 -15.75
N GLY A 710 4.34 25.59 -14.93
CA GLY A 710 5.72 26.06 -14.82
C GLY A 710 6.46 26.09 -16.16
N LEU A 711 6.22 25.09 -17.01
CA LEU A 711 6.83 25.01 -18.34
C LEU A 711 6.34 26.13 -19.26
N THR A 712 5.02 26.40 -19.29
CA THR A 712 4.44 27.47 -20.13
C THR A 712 4.89 28.85 -19.67
N VAL A 713 4.91 29.09 -18.35
CA VAL A 713 5.37 30.36 -17.78
C VAL A 713 6.84 30.58 -18.08
N LEU A 714 7.68 29.55 -17.93
CA LEU A 714 9.10 29.62 -18.29
C LEU A 714 9.28 29.91 -19.79
N GLN A 715 8.57 29.18 -20.65
CA GLN A 715 8.62 29.38 -22.10
C GLN A 715 8.20 30.81 -22.48
N ARG A 716 7.07 31.29 -21.95
CA ARG A 716 6.54 32.64 -22.20
C ARG A 716 7.54 33.70 -21.75
N ARG A 717 8.12 33.54 -20.55
CA ARG A 717 9.14 34.45 -20.01
C ARG A 717 10.37 34.52 -20.90
N VAL A 718 10.95 33.36 -21.23
CA VAL A 718 12.14 33.24 -22.09
C VAL A 718 11.90 33.85 -23.48
N LEU A 719 10.78 33.51 -24.12
CA LEU A 719 10.44 34.04 -25.44
C LEU A 719 10.23 35.55 -25.42
N SER A 720 9.55 36.08 -24.39
CA SER A 720 9.33 37.52 -24.24
C SER A 720 10.64 38.30 -24.12
N LEU A 721 11.61 37.79 -23.37
CA LEU A 721 12.94 38.40 -23.23
C LEU A 721 13.76 38.35 -24.52
N GLN A 722 13.45 37.40 -25.43
CA GLN A 722 14.01 37.34 -26.78
C GLN A 722 13.23 38.20 -27.80
N ASN A 723 12.30 39.04 -27.34
CA ASN A 723 11.41 39.88 -28.14
C ASN A 723 10.44 39.09 -29.04
N TRP A 724 10.05 37.88 -28.64
CA TRP A 724 8.95 37.16 -29.29
C TRP A 724 7.61 37.54 -28.66
N LYS A 725 6.63 37.87 -29.50
CA LYS A 725 5.23 38.04 -29.11
C LYS A 725 4.46 36.79 -29.51
N THR A 726 3.99 36.03 -28.54
CA THR A 726 3.35 34.73 -28.78
C THR A 726 1.93 34.66 -28.23
N TYR A 727 1.06 33.97 -28.96
CA TYR A 727 -0.27 33.60 -28.47
C TYR A 727 -0.35 32.08 -28.25
N GLU A 728 -0.84 31.66 -27.10
CA GLU A 728 -0.87 30.25 -26.70
C GLU A 728 -2.24 29.63 -26.98
N ILE A 729 -2.26 28.44 -27.58
CA ILE A 729 -3.49 27.69 -27.86
C ILE A 729 -3.36 26.27 -27.31
N GLY A 730 -4.22 25.90 -26.35
CA GLY A 730 -4.33 24.53 -25.85
C GLY A 730 -4.86 23.55 -26.90
N CYS A 731 -4.17 22.42 -27.10
CA CYS A 731 -4.62 21.35 -28.00
C CYS A 731 -6.01 20.83 -27.63
N SER A 732 -6.30 20.70 -26.33
CA SER A 732 -7.58 20.20 -25.84
C SER A 732 -8.71 21.15 -26.21
N ALA A 733 -8.59 22.42 -25.84
CA ALA A 733 -9.54 23.48 -26.19
C ALA A 733 -9.77 23.57 -27.70
N TRP A 734 -8.71 23.53 -28.51
CA TRP A 734 -8.83 23.51 -29.97
C TRP A 734 -9.60 22.29 -30.49
N SER A 735 -9.32 21.11 -29.93
CA SER A 735 -9.96 19.85 -30.35
C SER A 735 -11.44 19.75 -29.99
N GLN A 736 -11.86 20.42 -28.92
CA GLN A 736 -13.26 20.48 -28.48
C GLN A 736 -14.11 21.41 -29.37
N MET A 737 -13.49 22.35 -30.10
CA MET A 737 -14.19 23.23 -31.04
C MET A 737 -14.61 22.45 -32.28
N VAL A 738 -15.92 22.19 -32.42
CA VAL A 738 -16.50 21.46 -33.54
C VAL A 738 -16.78 22.38 -34.73
N ASN A 739 -17.21 23.61 -34.47
CA ASN A 739 -17.62 24.55 -35.51
C ASN A 739 -16.45 25.34 -36.08
N LEU A 740 -16.48 25.58 -37.39
CA LEU A 740 -15.47 26.41 -38.06
C LEU A 740 -15.52 27.87 -37.59
N GLN A 741 -16.70 28.38 -37.24
CA GLN A 741 -16.86 29.76 -36.77
C GLN A 741 -16.15 29.97 -35.44
N ASP A 742 -16.36 29.10 -34.45
CA ASP A 742 -15.68 29.18 -33.14
C ASP A 742 -14.15 29.17 -33.28
N ARG A 743 -13.63 28.37 -34.23
CA ARG A 743 -12.20 28.33 -34.57
C ARG A 743 -11.71 29.63 -35.19
N LYS A 744 -12.49 30.23 -36.09
CA LYS A 744 -12.18 31.55 -36.67
C LYS A 744 -12.19 32.62 -35.59
N ASP A 745 -13.18 32.64 -34.71
CA ASP A 745 -13.31 33.63 -33.63
C ASP A 745 -12.14 33.53 -32.63
N LEU A 746 -11.69 32.32 -32.30
CA LEU A 746 -10.46 32.13 -31.51
C LEU A 746 -9.24 32.70 -32.22
N LEU A 747 -9.07 32.41 -33.51
CA LEU A 747 -7.93 32.89 -34.28
C LEU A 747 -7.97 34.39 -34.53
N GLN A 748 -9.15 35.00 -34.68
CA GLN A 748 -9.29 36.45 -34.72
C GLN A 748 -8.80 37.09 -33.42
N ARG A 749 -9.18 36.53 -32.26
CA ARG A 749 -8.64 36.99 -30.97
C ARG A 749 -7.13 36.81 -30.86
N ALA A 750 -6.60 35.69 -31.34
CA ALA A 750 -5.17 35.44 -31.38
C ALA A 750 -4.44 36.49 -32.23
N LEU A 751 -4.91 36.75 -33.45
CA LEU A 751 -4.32 37.73 -34.36
C LEU A 751 -4.42 39.15 -33.81
N ALA A 752 -5.57 39.52 -33.24
CA ALA A 752 -5.75 40.82 -32.58
C ALA A 752 -4.77 41.01 -31.41
N SER A 753 -4.59 39.99 -30.57
CA SER A 753 -3.62 40.05 -29.46
C SER A 753 -2.18 40.17 -29.95
N LEU A 754 -1.88 39.61 -31.13
CA LEU A 754 -0.58 39.72 -31.79
C LEU A 754 -0.44 41.04 -32.57
N GLU A 755 -1.48 41.87 -32.65
CA GLU A 755 -1.52 43.07 -33.53
C GLU A 755 -1.18 42.70 -34.98
N ILE A 756 -1.89 41.70 -35.52
CA ILE A 756 -1.78 41.28 -36.92
C ILE A 756 -3.10 41.61 -37.61
N GLU A 757 -3.02 42.41 -38.67
CA GLU A 757 -4.19 42.79 -39.46
C GLU A 757 -4.68 41.61 -40.30
N ILE A 758 -5.99 41.40 -40.28
CA ILE A 758 -6.63 40.42 -41.17
C ILE A 758 -6.89 41.14 -42.49
N PRO A 759 -6.41 40.60 -43.63
CA PRO A 759 -6.71 41.21 -44.92
C PRO A 759 -8.23 41.27 -45.12
N ASP A 760 -8.75 42.46 -45.43
CA ASP A 760 -10.15 42.62 -45.82
C ASP A 760 -10.39 41.77 -47.07
N ARG A 761 -11.23 40.73 -46.94
CA ARG A 761 -11.68 39.95 -48.09
C ARG A 761 -12.73 40.75 -48.86
N GLN A 762 -12.38 41.20 -50.07
CA GLN A 762 -13.34 41.50 -51.12
C GLN A 762 -14.10 40.24 -51.54
#